data_AF-A0AAU4LSW8-F1
#
_entry.id   AF-A0AAU4LSW8-F1
#
_cell.length_a   1.000
_cell.length_b   1.000
_cell.length_c   1.000
_cell.angle_alpha   90.00
_cell.angle_beta   90.00
_cell.angle_gamma   90.00
#
_symmetry.space_group_name_H-M   'P 1'
#
loop_
_entity.id
_entity.type
_entity.pdbx_description
1 polymer ?
#
loop_
_entity_poly.entity_id
_entity_poly.type
_entity_poly.pdbx_seq_one_letter_code
_entity_poly.pdbx_strand_id
1 'polypeptide(L)'
;MHIRTRFPYDTAHEDVWIPLPGGTQLYARVWRPVTDEPVPALLEYLPYRLSDWTSPRDWQRHPWYAGHGYACVRVDLRGHGNSEGLPGDAHDTTELADGVAVVHWLAQQEWCSGRVGMLGMSWGGFDALRIAALAPEPLKAVVAVCSSDDRYDNDVHYLGGSVLAVDMHARAAALLAFTARPPDPAYVGDDWTDLWLKRLEGLAPYIHTWLAHQTRDDYWTRGSVREDCSAIQAHVLAVGGWHDPHRDTVLRLVERLDPARVRGLIGPWSHQYPDGGLPPGPSIGFLQETLRWWDQHLKDKDTGVMSEPLLRSWISGSHRPATVYESLPGRWVGDTGWPSENVTPLTYALRGGPQTVRSPQQTGLDAGRFVPIGNDADLPPDQRDEDAKSVSFEFPVENAPIEILGRPKVKLRIRMDVPRGQAIARLCDVAPDGSSTLVTRGVLNLSARHGLDRSDDWPAGATEDVTFELNGIGYAFPPGHRIRLAVSSSYWPWIWPQAGSAGFTLDADGSFVELPVRRRTEDPPIMFEEAEHSEPLGVVQPVTLDEPRPERLVVRDVAKGEWRLETDPRHGGTRVYPDGLEVTEDAEETYTIQEDDPLSARTRSQWTIRLHRPETAEAVKWDVKIETRSEISADETDFLTFDEVVCTDGSEIVFHRTWEKRIARTAG
;
A
#
# COMPACT_ATOMS: atom_id res chain seq x y z
N MET A 1 -14.66 6.91 18.09
CA MET A 1 -13.64 7.93 17.79
C MET A 1 -14.05 9.20 18.51
N HIS A 2 -13.18 9.68 19.39
CA HIS A 2 -13.42 10.82 20.27
C HIS A 2 -12.74 12.08 19.71
N ILE A 3 -13.49 13.18 19.57
CA ILE A 3 -12.92 14.48 19.19
C ILE A 3 -12.43 15.20 20.44
N ARG A 4 -11.13 15.42 20.53
CA ARG A 4 -10.49 16.12 21.63
C ARG A 4 -10.39 17.60 21.35
N THR A 5 -10.92 18.40 22.28
CA THR A 5 -10.97 19.87 22.17
C THR A 5 -10.15 20.58 23.24
N ARG A 6 -9.49 19.83 24.13
CA ARG A 6 -8.64 20.37 25.20
C ARG A 6 -7.29 19.68 25.23
N PHE A 7 -6.24 20.48 25.19
CA PHE A 7 -4.86 20.04 25.14
C PHE A 7 -4.01 20.76 26.19
N PRO A 8 -2.85 20.21 26.58
CA PRO A 8 -1.89 20.90 27.43
C PRO A 8 -1.40 22.25 26.88
N TYR A 9 -1.36 22.41 25.56
CA TYR A 9 -0.97 23.65 24.88
C TYR A 9 -2.07 24.09 23.90
N ASP A 10 -2.27 25.40 23.79
CA ASP A 10 -2.92 25.98 22.61
C ASP A 10 -2.02 25.76 21.38
N THR A 11 -2.60 25.75 20.18
CA THR A 11 -1.87 25.49 18.93
C THR A 11 -2.07 26.60 17.92
N ALA A 12 -1.01 26.93 17.19
CA ALA A 12 -1.05 27.81 16.02
C ALA A 12 -0.49 27.06 14.79
N HIS A 13 -0.78 27.56 13.59
CA HIS A 13 -0.14 27.06 12.37
C HIS A 13 0.23 28.18 11.42
N GLU A 14 1.24 27.94 10.62
CA GLU A 14 1.71 28.85 9.57
C GLU A 14 2.25 28.05 8.38
N ASP A 15 2.22 28.66 7.20
CA ASP A 15 2.83 28.12 6.00
C ASP A 15 4.19 28.77 5.77
N VAL A 16 5.19 27.97 5.38
CA VAL A 16 6.58 28.39 5.21
C VAL A 16 7.19 27.81 3.94
N TRP A 17 8.24 28.48 3.46
CA TRP A 17 9.10 28.00 2.38
C TRP A 17 10.42 27.50 2.96
N ILE A 18 10.74 26.23 2.74
CA ILE A 18 11.97 25.59 3.18
C ILE A 18 12.99 25.65 2.04
N PRO A 19 14.07 26.45 2.16
CA PRO A 19 15.11 26.51 1.16
C PRO A 19 15.97 25.24 1.20
N LEU A 20 16.11 24.57 0.06
CA LEU A 20 17.00 23.42 -0.09
C LEU A 20 18.40 23.84 -0.59
N PRO A 21 19.43 23.00 -0.34
CA PRO A 21 20.68 23.09 -1.06
C PRO A 21 20.44 23.08 -2.58
N GLY A 22 20.93 24.09 -3.30
CA GLY A 22 20.68 24.23 -4.74
C GLY A 22 19.58 25.23 -5.12
N GLY A 23 18.90 25.84 -4.13
CA GLY A 23 18.05 27.02 -4.32
C GLY A 23 16.58 26.72 -4.62
N THR A 24 16.20 25.45 -4.79
CA THR A 24 14.77 25.06 -4.82
C THR A 24 14.15 25.24 -3.45
N GLN A 25 12.92 25.72 -3.40
CA GLN A 25 12.16 25.85 -2.16
C GLN A 25 11.03 24.81 -2.09
N LEU A 26 10.86 24.18 -0.93
CA LEU A 26 9.72 23.31 -0.66
C LEU A 26 8.67 24.05 0.17
N TYR A 27 7.41 23.83 -0.16
CA TYR A 27 6.28 24.39 0.56
C TYR A 27 5.90 23.47 1.72
N ALA A 28 5.66 24.08 2.89
CA ALA A 28 5.36 23.34 4.10
C ALA A 28 4.34 24.07 4.98
N ARG A 29 3.58 23.29 5.75
CA ARG A 29 2.72 23.78 6.83
C ARG A 29 3.26 23.30 8.17
N VAL A 30 3.34 24.21 9.13
CA VAL A 30 3.91 23.96 10.46
C VAL A 30 2.85 24.26 11.53
N TRP A 31 2.42 23.23 12.26
CA TRP A 31 1.58 23.35 13.45
C TRP A 31 2.45 23.32 14.70
N ARG A 32 2.30 24.31 15.59
CA ARG A 32 3.16 24.45 16.79
C ARG A 32 2.34 24.66 18.06
N PRO A 33 2.80 24.15 19.22
CA PRO A 33 2.32 24.58 20.52
C PRO A 33 2.65 26.05 20.73
N VAL A 34 1.74 26.78 21.37
CA VAL A 34 2.00 28.15 21.85
C VAL A 34 2.83 28.05 23.13
N THR A 35 4.15 28.19 22.99
CA THR A 35 5.12 28.14 24.09
C THR A 35 6.43 28.84 23.67
N ASP A 36 7.18 29.33 24.65
CA ASP A 36 8.52 29.93 24.44
C ASP A 36 9.65 28.88 24.44
N GLU A 37 9.36 27.63 24.82
CA GLU A 37 10.34 26.55 24.91
C GLU A 37 10.47 25.80 23.57
N PRO A 38 11.70 25.52 23.08
CA PRO A 38 11.88 24.69 21.90
C PRO A 38 11.34 23.27 22.10
N VAL A 39 10.62 22.75 21.10
CA VAL A 39 9.99 21.42 21.12
C VAL A 39 10.53 20.50 20.03
N PRO A 40 10.42 19.17 20.13
CA PRO A 40 10.78 18.29 19.03
C PRO A 40 9.87 18.48 17.81
N ALA A 41 10.42 18.25 16.62
CA ALA A 41 9.68 18.32 15.37
C ALA A 41 9.22 16.93 14.90
N LEU A 42 8.02 16.83 14.34
CA LEU A 42 7.49 15.63 13.68
C LEU A 42 7.25 15.95 12.20
N LEU A 43 7.98 15.29 11.31
CA LEU A 43 7.93 15.52 9.87
C LEU A 43 7.10 14.44 9.16
N GLU A 44 6.17 14.88 8.31
CA GLU A 44 5.51 14.06 7.29
C GLU A 44 5.85 14.61 5.89
N TYR A 45 6.52 13.80 5.06
CA TYR A 45 7.13 14.15 3.77
C TYR A 45 6.64 13.16 2.70
N LEU A 46 5.81 13.60 1.74
CA LEU A 46 5.17 12.75 0.73
C LEU A 46 4.46 13.58 -0.37
N PRO A 47 4.21 13.02 -1.58
CA PRO A 47 3.81 13.79 -2.78
C PRO A 47 2.33 14.17 -2.83
N TYR A 48 1.54 13.79 -1.82
CA TYR A 48 0.11 14.03 -1.77
C TYR A 48 -0.16 15.39 -1.14
N ARG A 49 -0.63 16.31 -1.97
CA ARG A 49 -0.82 17.75 -1.74
C ARG A 49 -1.34 18.08 -0.34
N LEU A 50 -0.60 18.94 0.36
CA LEU A 50 -0.92 19.39 1.73
C LEU A 50 -2.11 20.36 1.79
N SER A 51 -2.40 21.06 0.69
CA SER A 51 -3.45 22.09 0.63
C SER A 51 -4.84 21.54 0.30
N ASP A 52 -4.93 20.30 -0.19
CA ASP A 52 -6.21 19.67 -0.53
C ASP A 52 -6.28 18.23 -0.03
N TRP A 53 -5.79 17.26 -0.79
CA TRP A 53 -6.08 15.85 -0.62
C TRP A 53 -5.76 15.31 0.78
N THR A 54 -4.58 15.63 1.31
CA THR A 54 -4.20 15.16 2.67
C THR A 54 -4.66 16.10 3.78
N SER A 55 -5.12 17.30 3.45
CA SER A 55 -5.46 18.33 4.43
C SER A 55 -6.51 17.92 5.48
N PRO A 56 -7.58 17.13 5.18
CA PRO A 56 -8.55 16.74 6.21
C PRO A 56 -7.91 15.87 7.29
N ARG A 57 -7.12 14.88 6.86
CA ARG A 57 -6.37 13.96 7.72
C ARG A 57 -5.32 14.71 8.52
N ASP A 58 -4.57 15.59 7.85
CA ASP A 58 -3.48 16.33 8.47
C ASP A 58 -4.00 17.25 9.57
N TRP A 59 -5.16 17.88 9.36
CA TRP A 59 -5.84 18.75 10.33
C TRP A 59 -6.35 18.01 11.57
N GLN A 60 -6.68 16.73 11.47
CA GLN A 60 -7.10 15.93 12.63
C GLN A 60 -5.92 15.46 13.48
N ARG A 61 -4.73 15.35 12.87
CA ARG A 61 -3.55 14.71 13.47
C ARG A 61 -2.47 15.69 13.94
N HIS A 62 -2.06 16.63 13.07
CA HIS A 62 -0.96 17.54 13.37
C HIS A 62 -1.29 18.48 14.54
N PRO A 63 -2.49 19.10 14.62
CA PRO A 63 -2.90 19.85 15.81
C PRO A 63 -2.95 19.00 17.08
N TRP A 64 -3.28 17.72 16.97
CA TRP A 64 -3.36 16.83 18.14
C TRP A 64 -1.97 16.67 18.78
N TYR A 65 -0.94 16.40 17.97
CA TYR A 65 0.43 16.32 18.47
C TYR A 65 0.97 17.68 18.90
N ALA A 66 0.62 18.76 18.18
CA ALA A 66 0.99 20.11 18.57
C ALA A 66 0.46 20.48 19.96
N GLY A 67 -0.79 20.12 20.25
CA GLY A 67 -1.38 20.29 21.58
C GLY A 67 -0.67 19.49 22.68
N HIS A 68 0.11 18.47 22.33
CA HIS A 68 0.95 17.67 23.25
C HIS A 68 2.44 18.10 23.24
N GLY A 69 2.76 19.27 22.69
CA GLY A 69 4.09 19.87 22.75
C GLY A 69 5.05 19.32 21.70
N TYR A 70 4.63 19.29 20.43
CA TYR A 70 5.45 18.94 19.26
C TYR A 70 5.23 19.95 18.14
N ALA A 71 6.28 20.31 17.39
CA ALA A 71 6.09 21.04 16.14
C ALA A 71 5.84 20.03 15.01
N CYS A 72 4.66 20.01 14.42
CA CYS A 72 4.32 19.07 13.35
C CYS A 72 4.44 19.76 12.01
N VAL A 73 5.14 19.14 11.06
CA VAL A 73 5.50 19.75 9.77
C VAL A 73 5.12 18.83 8.64
N ARG A 74 4.24 19.31 7.76
CA ARG A 74 3.84 18.64 6.53
C ARG A 74 4.51 19.33 5.34
N VAL A 75 5.19 18.57 4.50
CA VAL A 75 5.96 19.10 3.36
C VAL A 75 5.50 18.47 2.05
N ASP A 76 5.18 19.31 1.06
CA ASP A 76 4.99 18.86 -0.32
C ASP A 76 6.35 18.53 -0.95
N LEU A 77 6.48 17.37 -1.60
CA LEU A 77 7.72 17.02 -2.28
C LEU A 77 8.07 18.01 -3.39
N ARG A 78 9.36 18.03 -3.77
CA ARG A 78 9.81 18.70 -5.00
C ARG A 78 8.89 18.31 -6.16
N GLY A 79 8.44 19.29 -6.93
CA GLY A 79 7.58 19.05 -8.09
C GLY A 79 6.12 18.71 -7.79
N HIS A 80 5.73 18.67 -6.52
CA HIS A 80 4.38 18.33 -6.08
C HIS A 80 3.76 19.47 -5.29
N GLY A 81 2.42 19.51 -5.27
CA GLY A 81 1.66 20.55 -4.58
C GLY A 81 2.19 21.95 -4.88
N ASN A 82 2.45 22.71 -3.83
CA ASN A 82 2.91 24.10 -3.94
C ASN A 82 4.44 24.25 -3.90
N SER A 83 5.21 23.18 -3.70
CA SER A 83 6.68 23.23 -3.72
C SER A 83 7.21 23.70 -5.09
N GLU A 84 8.47 24.07 -5.20
CA GLU A 84 9.10 24.33 -6.51
C GLU A 84 9.63 23.03 -7.15
N GLY A 85 10.25 23.16 -8.33
CA GLY A 85 10.98 22.07 -8.99
C GLY A 85 10.10 21.15 -9.84
N LEU A 86 10.72 20.05 -10.31
CA LEU A 86 10.12 19.06 -11.19
C LEU A 86 9.93 17.73 -10.43
N PRO A 87 8.84 17.00 -10.71
CA PRO A 87 8.65 15.67 -10.16
C PRO A 87 9.77 14.73 -10.67
N GLY A 88 10.35 13.96 -9.76
CA GLY A 88 11.35 12.94 -10.05
C GLY A 88 10.72 11.57 -10.32
N ASP A 89 11.55 10.52 -10.27
CA ASP A 89 11.01 9.16 -10.18
C ASP A 89 10.70 8.82 -8.70
N ALA A 90 9.86 7.81 -8.48
CA ALA A 90 9.39 7.44 -7.17
C ALA A 90 10.55 7.02 -6.25
N HIS A 91 10.69 7.69 -5.09
CA HIS A 91 11.75 7.49 -4.10
C HIS A 91 13.17 7.58 -4.66
N ASP A 92 13.39 8.50 -5.61
CA ASP A 92 14.70 8.71 -6.19
C ASP A 92 15.71 9.36 -5.21
N THR A 93 16.97 9.42 -5.62
CA THR A 93 18.04 9.96 -4.76
C THR A 93 17.87 11.45 -4.44
N THR A 94 17.19 12.22 -5.30
CA THR A 94 16.96 13.65 -5.10
C THR A 94 15.89 13.84 -4.03
N GLU A 95 14.79 13.10 -4.12
CA GLU A 95 13.72 13.09 -3.11
C GLU A 95 14.27 12.75 -1.71
N LEU A 96 15.09 11.72 -1.60
CA LEU A 96 15.69 11.33 -0.32
C LEU A 96 16.69 12.37 0.21
N ALA A 97 17.49 12.99 -0.67
CA ALA A 97 18.42 14.04 -0.29
C ALA A 97 17.71 15.31 0.19
N ASP A 98 16.61 15.69 -0.48
CA ASP A 98 15.74 16.78 -0.07
C ASP A 98 15.13 16.50 1.31
N GLY A 99 14.64 15.28 1.54
CA GLY A 99 14.13 14.86 2.85
C GLY A 99 15.18 14.96 3.96
N VAL A 100 16.43 14.54 3.72
CA VAL A 100 17.55 14.73 4.66
C VAL A 100 17.82 16.22 4.92
N ALA A 101 17.79 17.06 3.88
CA ALA A 101 17.98 18.50 4.02
C ALA A 101 16.86 19.14 4.87
N VAL A 102 15.61 18.72 4.69
CA VAL A 102 14.48 19.16 5.51
C VAL A 102 14.67 18.76 6.98
N VAL A 103 15.10 17.53 7.27
CA VAL A 103 15.41 17.10 8.64
C VAL A 103 16.45 18.01 9.30
N HIS A 104 17.53 18.34 8.59
CA HIS A 104 18.55 19.25 9.10
C HIS A 104 18.06 20.69 9.26
N TRP A 105 17.25 21.18 8.32
CA TRP A 105 16.65 22.51 8.40
C TRP A 105 15.74 22.62 9.63
N LEU A 106 14.89 21.62 9.88
CA LEU A 106 14.00 21.58 11.04
C LEU A 106 14.79 21.62 12.36
N ALA A 107 15.87 20.85 12.45
CA ALA A 107 16.71 20.82 13.65
C ALA A 107 17.42 22.15 13.97
N GLN A 108 17.50 23.07 13.00
CA GLN A 108 18.16 24.37 13.15
C GLN A 108 17.18 25.51 13.50
N GLN A 109 15.87 25.26 13.50
CA GLN A 109 14.89 26.30 13.82
C GLN A 109 14.90 26.62 15.31
N GLU A 110 14.74 27.90 15.68
CA GLU A 110 14.78 28.35 17.08
C GLU A 110 13.71 27.69 17.96
N TRP A 111 12.57 27.34 17.38
CA TRP A 111 11.48 26.64 18.05
C TRP A 111 11.69 25.11 18.14
N CYS A 112 12.72 24.56 17.50
CA CYS A 112 13.01 23.14 17.49
C CYS A 112 14.06 22.78 18.54
N SER A 113 13.83 21.73 19.32
CA SER A 113 14.79 21.18 20.28
C SER A 113 16.04 20.54 19.65
N GLY A 114 16.15 20.55 18.32
CA GLY A 114 17.18 19.83 17.55
C GLY A 114 16.89 18.34 17.34
N ARG A 115 15.76 17.83 17.85
CA ARG A 115 15.34 16.42 17.70
C ARG A 115 14.15 16.32 16.76
N VAL A 116 14.27 15.46 15.75
CA VAL A 116 13.27 15.25 14.71
C VAL A 116 12.78 13.80 14.75
N GLY A 117 11.47 13.62 14.68
CA GLY A 117 10.83 12.36 14.32
C GLY A 117 10.21 12.43 12.94
N MET A 118 10.06 11.29 12.27
CA MET A 118 9.32 11.20 11.00
C MET A 118 8.17 10.22 11.09
N LEU A 119 7.04 10.56 10.47
CA LEU A 119 5.90 9.65 10.35
C LEU A 119 5.33 9.69 8.94
N GLY A 120 4.75 8.58 8.51
CA GLY A 120 4.00 8.53 7.27
C GLY A 120 3.37 7.18 7.03
N MET A 121 2.33 7.19 6.20
CA MET A 121 1.67 6.01 5.68
C MET A 121 1.96 5.86 4.20
N SER A 122 2.07 4.62 3.71
CA SER A 122 2.37 4.37 2.29
C SER A 122 3.68 5.09 1.92
N TRP A 123 3.75 5.77 0.78
CA TRP A 123 4.91 6.56 0.35
C TRP A 123 5.66 7.30 1.46
N GLY A 124 4.97 8.04 2.35
CA GLY A 124 5.64 8.76 3.44
C GLY A 124 6.30 7.84 4.47
N GLY A 125 5.76 6.64 4.68
CA GLY A 125 6.39 5.60 5.50
C GLY A 125 7.60 4.94 4.80
N PHE A 126 7.59 4.84 3.47
CA PHE A 126 8.75 4.36 2.70
C PHE A 126 9.88 5.39 2.80
N ASP A 127 9.57 6.66 2.57
CA ASP A 127 10.52 7.78 2.71
C ASP A 127 11.08 7.87 4.12
N ALA A 128 10.25 7.72 5.15
CA ALA A 128 10.72 7.75 6.53
C ALA A 128 11.75 6.63 6.82
N LEU A 129 11.52 5.41 6.34
CA LEU A 129 12.48 4.31 6.47
C LEU A 129 13.77 4.58 5.67
N ARG A 130 13.63 5.05 4.43
CA ARG A 130 14.76 5.32 3.52
C ARG A 130 15.63 6.47 4.01
N ILE A 131 15.03 7.57 4.47
CA ILE A 131 15.74 8.70 5.05
C ILE A 131 16.40 8.30 6.38
N ALA A 132 15.75 7.46 7.20
CA ALA A 132 16.37 6.94 8.42
C ALA A 132 17.58 6.05 8.15
N ALA A 133 17.61 5.32 7.02
CA ALA A 133 18.77 4.56 6.57
C ALA A 133 19.93 5.47 6.10
N LEU A 134 19.67 6.72 5.70
CA LEU A 134 20.71 7.73 5.46
C LEU A 134 21.26 8.35 6.75
N ALA A 135 20.67 7.98 7.90
CA ALA A 135 21.11 8.33 9.26
C ALA A 135 21.43 9.82 9.50
N PRO A 136 20.57 10.78 9.11
CA PRO A 136 20.77 12.17 9.49
C PRO A 136 20.73 12.30 11.00
N GLU A 137 21.77 12.91 11.59
CA GLU A 137 21.96 12.95 13.05
C GLU A 137 20.71 13.43 13.81
N PRO A 138 19.97 14.47 13.38
CA PRO A 138 18.79 14.94 14.11
C PRO A 138 17.61 13.97 14.15
N LEU A 139 17.53 12.99 13.24
CA LEU A 139 16.41 12.04 13.16
C LEU A 139 16.57 10.93 14.21
N LYS A 140 15.72 10.95 15.23
CA LYS A 140 15.83 10.02 16.37
C LYS A 140 14.82 8.89 16.33
N ALA A 141 13.66 9.09 15.71
CA ALA A 141 12.60 8.09 15.67
C ALA A 141 11.73 8.19 14.40
N VAL A 142 11.20 7.05 13.98
CA VAL A 142 10.30 6.89 12.84
C VAL A 142 9.06 6.09 13.24
N VAL A 143 7.89 6.49 12.73
CA VAL A 143 6.67 5.66 12.69
C VAL A 143 6.34 5.39 11.22
N ALA A 144 6.54 4.15 10.78
CA ALA A 144 6.32 3.74 9.40
C ALA A 144 5.05 2.89 9.33
N VAL A 145 4.01 3.40 8.67
CA VAL A 145 2.68 2.77 8.60
C VAL A 145 2.42 2.25 7.20
N CYS A 146 1.98 0.99 7.06
CA CYS A 146 1.65 0.36 5.77
C CYS A 146 2.70 0.68 4.70
N SER A 147 3.99 0.47 5.04
CA SER A 147 5.14 0.80 4.21
C SER A 147 5.87 -0.45 3.73
N SER A 148 6.57 -0.36 2.61
CA SER A 148 7.39 -1.47 2.11
C SER A 148 8.86 -1.33 2.50
N ASP A 149 9.48 -2.43 2.91
CA ASP A 149 10.95 -2.56 2.89
C ASP A 149 11.49 -3.05 1.54
N ASP A 150 10.63 -3.57 0.65
CA ASP A 150 10.97 -4.14 -0.66
C ASP A 150 9.98 -3.72 -1.76
N ARG A 151 10.38 -2.74 -2.56
CA ARG A 151 9.51 -2.14 -3.60
C ARG A 151 9.17 -3.10 -4.75
N TYR A 152 9.92 -4.19 -4.93
CA TYR A 152 9.63 -5.15 -6.00
C TYR A 152 8.50 -6.10 -5.62
N ASP A 153 8.67 -6.90 -4.55
CA ASP A 153 7.86 -8.10 -4.26
C ASP A 153 6.80 -7.91 -3.16
N ASN A 154 6.74 -6.72 -2.55
CA ASN A 154 5.78 -6.36 -1.50
C ASN A 154 5.33 -4.91 -1.68
N ASP A 155 4.97 -4.55 -2.91
CA ASP A 155 4.42 -3.25 -3.26
C ASP A 155 3.51 -3.41 -4.49
N VAL A 156 3.06 -2.30 -5.07
CA VAL A 156 2.13 -2.26 -6.21
C VAL A 156 2.69 -2.76 -7.55
N HIS A 157 3.92 -3.28 -7.61
CA HIS A 157 4.63 -3.54 -8.87
C HIS A 157 4.62 -5.01 -9.28
N TYR A 158 5.26 -5.86 -8.47
CA TYR A 158 5.41 -7.29 -8.73
C TYR A 158 5.01 -8.10 -7.51
N LEU A 159 4.56 -9.33 -7.76
CA LEU A 159 4.29 -10.31 -6.71
C LEU A 159 4.76 -11.69 -7.18
N GLY A 160 5.70 -12.27 -6.44
CA GLY A 160 6.37 -13.51 -6.81
C GLY A 160 7.18 -13.42 -8.11
N GLY A 161 7.56 -12.23 -8.54
CA GLY A 161 8.16 -11.97 -9.86
C GLY A 161 7.18 -11.90 -11.04
N SER A 162 5.87 -11.92 -10.77
CA SER A 162 4.84 -11.66 -11.79
C SER A 162 4.40 -10.19 -11.75
N VAL A 163 4.05 -9.62 -12.90
CA VAL A 163 3.45 -8.27 -12.98
C VAL A 163 2.12 -8.26 -12.23
N LEU A 164 1.98 -7.34 -11.27
CA LEU A 164 0.74 -7.12 -10.54
C LEU A 164 -0.23 -6.27 -11.38
N ALA A 165 -0.98 -6.93 -12.26
CA ALA A 165 -1.84 -6.29 -13.25
C ALA A 165 -2.92 -5.38 -12.63
N VAL A 166 -3.48 -5.76 -11.48
CA VAL A 166 -4.60 -5.00 -10.88
C VAL A 166 -4.15 -3.61 -10.40
N ASP A 167 -2.96 -3.50 -9.81
CA ASP A 167 -2.57 -2.29 -9.09
C ASP A 167 -1.41 -1.54 -9.76
N MET A 168 -0.48 -2.21 -10.43
CA MET A 168 0.66 -1.55 -11.07
C MET A 168 0.20 -0.53 -12.12
N HIS A 169 -0.77 -0.90 -12.95
CA HIS A 169 -1.34 0.01 -13.95
C HIS A 169 -2.19 1.11 -13.30
N ALA A 170 -3.16 0.72 -12.47
CA ALA A 170 -4.08 1.63 -11.81
C ALA A 170 -3.31 2.69 -11.00
N ARG A 171 -2.29 2.28 -10.25
CA ARG A 171 -1.45 3.17 -9.47
C ARG A 171 -0.58 4.08 -10.33
N ALA A 172 0.01 3.58 -11.41
CA ALA A 172 0.77 4.42 -12.34
C ALA A 172 -0.13 5.50 -12.98
N ALA A 173 -1.35 5.13 -13.38
CA ALA A 173 -2.31 6.06 -13.96
C ALA A 173 -2.79 7.12 -12.95
N ALA A 174 -3.08 6.71 -11.72
CA ALA A 174 -3.43 7.64 -10.63
C ALA A 174 -2.27 8.62 -10.36
N LEU A 175 -1.03 8.14 -10.26
CA LEU A 175 0.14 9.00 -10.05
C LEU A 175 0.37 9.97 -11.22
N LEU A 176 0.11 9.56 -12.47
CA LEU A 176 0.15 10.46 -13.63
C LEU A 176 -0.86 11.60 -13.47
N ALA A 177 -2.11 11.28 -13.11
CA ALA A 177 -3.15 12.27 -12.87
C ALA A 177 -2.85 13.20 -11.69
N PHE A 178 -2.26 12.66 -10.61
CA PHE A 178 -1.90 13.43 -9.41
C PHE A 178 -0.73 14.38 -9.65
N THR A 179 0.29 13.91 -10.37
CA THR A 179 1.49 14.70 -10.68
C THR A 179 1.19 15.81 -11.69
N ALA A 180 0.18 15.62 -12.55
CA ALA A 180 -0.25 16.63 -13.52
C ALA A 180 -1.01 17.83 -12.90
N ARG A 181 -1.32 17.81 -11.59
CA ARG A 181 -2.05 18.90 -10.94
C ARG A 181 -1.20 20.18 -10.85
N PRO A 182 -1.79 21.37 -11.11
CA PRO A 182 -1.12 22.65 -10.92
C PRO A 182 -0.83 22.97 -9.44
N PRO A 183 0.22 23.75 -9.13
CA PRO A 183 0.30 24.45 -7.84
C PRO A 183 -0.88 25.44 -7.72
N ASP A 184 -1.31 25.74 -6.49
CA ASP A 184 -2.46 26.62 -6.26
C ASP A 184 -2.01 28.10 -6.23
N PRO A 185 -2.60 28.98 -7.07
CA PRO A 185 -2.23 30.38 -7.18
C PRO A 185 -2.38 31.17 -5.89
N ALA A 186 -3.25 30.74 -4.96
CA ALA A 186 -3.38 31.37 -3.65
C ALA A 186 -2.08 31.30 -2.83
N TYR A 187 -1.21 30.33 -3.12
CA TYR A 187 0.02 30.08 -2.37
C TYR A 187 1.29 30.42 -3.17
N VAL A 188 1.28 30.23 -4.49
CA VAL A 188 2.46 30.47 -5.34
C VAL A 188 2.40 31.76 -6.16
N GLY A 189 1.24 32.45 -6.17
CA GLY A 189 1.05 33.71 -6.90
C GLY A 189 0.99 33.54 -8.41
N ASP A 190 1.28 34.62 -9.14
CA ASP A 190 1.12 34.71 -10.60
C ASP A 190 2.00 33.74 -11.40
N ASP A 191 3.08 33.22 -10.78
CA ASP A 191 4.03 32.29 -11.41
C ASP A 191 3.48 30.84 -11.51
N TRP A 192 2.28 30.57 -10.98
CA TRP A 192 1.70 29.23 -10.93
C TRP A 192 1.61 28.56 -12.31
N THR A 193 1.25 29.31 -13.36
CA THR A 193 1.09 28.79 -14.73
C THR A 193 2.42 28.33 -15.31
N ASP A 194 3.47 29.15 -15.17
CA ASP A 194 4.81 28.84 -15.68
C ASP A 194 5.40 27.61 -14.96
N LEU A 195 5.22 27.55 -13.63
CA LEU A 195 5.62 26.39 -12.84
C LEU A 195 4.86 25.13 -13.26
N TRP A 196 3.56 25.24 -13.52
CA TRP A 196 2.72 24.13 -13.94
C TRP A 196 3.12 23.59 -15.31
N LEU A 197 3.24 24.46 -16.33
CA LEU A 197 3.60 24.06 -17.69
C LEU A 197 4.99 23.39 -17.72
N LYS A 198 5.95 23.95 -16.98
CA LYS A 198 7.28 23.35 -16.86
C LYS A 198 7.26 21.94 -16.25
N ARG A 199 6.37 21.68 -15.28
CA ARG A 199 6.18 20.34 -14.71
C ARG A 199 5.55 19.38 -15.72
N LEU A 200 4.53 19.82 -16.44
CA LEU A 200 3.86 19.01 -17.46
C LEU A 200 4.82 18.63 -18.60
N GLU A 201 5.70 19.54 -19.02
CA GLU A 201 6.76 19.26 -20.00
C GLU A 201 7.75 18.18 -19.50
N GLY A 202 8.06 18.20 -18.20
CA GLY A 202 8.92 17.22 -17.54
C GLY A 202 8.26 15.88 -17.18
N LEU A 203 6.94 15.77 -17.32
CA LEU A 203 6.16 14.61 -16.89
C LEU A 203 6.49 13.36 -17.74
N ALA A 204 6.55 12.21 -17.07
CA ALA A 204 6.69 10.89 -17.71
C ALA A 204 5.82 9.84 -16.99
N PRO A 205 5.13 8.95 -17.72
CA PRO A 205 4.37 7.86 -17.09
C PRO A 205 5.29 6.85 -16.40
N TYR A 206 5.06 6.64 -15.09
CA TYR A 206 5.81 5.70 -14.26
C TYR A 206 5.78 4.26 -14.80
N ILE A 207 4.67 3.86 -15.42
CA ILE A 207 4.46 2.52 -15.95
C ILE A 207 5.55 2.10 -16.95
N HIS A 208 6.10 3.06 -17.71
CA HIS A 208 7.16 2.79 -18.68
C HIS A 208 8.48 2.39 -18.04
N THR A 209 8.79 2.95 -16.86
CA THR A 209 9.99 2.61 -16.09
C THR A 209 9.76 1.29 -15.40
N TRP A 210 8.63 1.13 -14.72
CA TRP A 210 8.35 -0.07 -13.95
C TRP A 210 8.30 -1.32 -14.84
N LEU A 211 7.62 -1.29 -15.99
CA LEU A 211 7.62 -2.41 -16.96
C LEU A 211 8.98 -2.65 -17.64
N ALA A 212 9.90 -1.68 -17.62
CA ALA A 212 11.25 -1.91 -18.14
C ALA A 212 12.13 -2.70 -17.15
N HIS A 213 11.75 -2.75 -15.87
CA HIS A 213 12.47 -3.41 -14.79
C HIS A 213 11.70 -4.63 -14.26
N GLN A 214 11.48 -5.64 -15.11
CA GLN A 214 10.64 -6.81 -14.77
C GLN A 214 11.27 -7.82 -13.80
N THR A 215 12.55 -7.68 -13.51
CA THR A 215 13.30 -8.46 -12.51
C THR A 215 13.74 -7.52 -11.39
N ARG A 216 14.03 -8.08 -10.21
CA ARG A 216 14.53 -7.35 -9.04
C ARG A 216 15.99 -6.91 -9.22
N ASP A 217 16.22 -6.02 -10.16
CA ASP A 217 17.51 -5.42 -10.49
C ASP A 217 17.85 -4.19 -9.63
N ASP A 218 18.93 -3.48 -9.98
CA ASP A 218 19.44 -2.33 -9.24
C ASP A 218 18.42 -1.18 -9.09
N TYR A 219 17.40 -1.08 -9.96
CA TYR A 219 16.34 -0.11 -9.82
C TYR A 219 15.57 -0.32 -8.52
N TRP A 220 15.14 -1.57 -8.28
CA TRP A 220 14.34 -1.93 -7.12
C TRP A 220 15.15 -2.03 -5.84
N THR A 221 16.37 -2.57 -5.91
CA THR A 221 17.23 -2.73 -4.73
C THR A 221 17.62 -1.37 -4.16
N ARG A 222 17.97 -0.39 -5.03
CA ARG A 222 18.27 0.98 -4.59
C ARG A 222 17.10 1.65 -3.89
N GLY A 223 15.85 1.35 -4.26
CA GLY A 223 14.66 1.94 -3.66
C GLY A 223 14.18 1.27 -2.37
N SER A 224 14.88 0.23 -1.88
CA SER A 224 14.41 -0.66 -0.81
C SER A 224 15.33 -0.59 0.41
N VAL A 225 14.80 -0.60 1.65
CA VAL A 225 15.64 -0.69 2.86
C VAL A 225 16.02 -2.12 3.22
N ARG A 226 15.37 -3.11 2.59
CA ARG A 226 15.57 -4.54 2.85
C ARG A 226 17.02 -5.02 2.68
N GLU A 227 17.83 -4.32 1.87
CA GLU A 227 19.22 -4.67 1.59
C GLU A 227 20.13 -4.48 2.81
N ASP A 228 19.90 -3.43 3.59
CA ASP A 228 20.66 -3.13 4.80
C ASP A 228 19.79 -2.37 5.81
N CYS A 229 18.99 -3.13 6.57
CA CYS A 229 18.21 -2.55 7.65
C CYS A 229 19.10 -1.97 8.76
N SER A 230 20.34 -2.42 8.91
CA SER A 230 21.24 -1.97 9.97
C SER A 230 21.71 -0.51 9.80
N ALA A 231 21.59 0.03 8.58
CA ALA A 231 21.82 1.44 8.28
C ALA A 231 20.84 2.36 9.03
N ILE A 232 19.64 1.87 9.38
CA ILE A 232 18.64 2.64 10.12
C ILE A 232 19.10 2.84 11.56
N GLN A 233 19.51 4.07 11.89
CA GLN A 233 19.94 4.43 13.24
C GLN A 233 18.81 4.96 14.13
N ALA A 234 17.75 5.51 13.54
CA ALA A 234 16.57 5.95 14.28
C ALA A 234 15.82 4.77 14.91
N HIS A 235 15.10 5.01 16.00
CA HIS A 235 14.14 4.04 16.53
C HIS A 235 12.96 3.89 15.56
N VAL A 236 12.49 2.68 15.29
CA VAL A 236 11.39 2.39 14.34
C VAL A 236 10.19 1.78 15.06
N LEU A 237 9.04 2.42 14.96
CA LEU A 237 7.74 1.78 15.19
C LEU A 237 7.16 1.39 13.81
N ALA A 238 7.21 0.10 13.49
CA ALA A 238 6.67 -0.45 12.25
C ALA A 238 5.20 -0.86 12.48
N VAL A 239 4.30 -0.33 11.67
CA VAL A 239 2.85 -0.49 11.83
C VAL A 239 2.24 -0.97 10.53
N GLY A 240 1.35 -1.95 10.59
CA GLY A 240 0.67 -2.50 9.42
C GLY A 240 -0.68 -3.10 9.75
N GLY A 241 -1.38 -3.55 8.72
CA GLY A 241 -2.67 -4.22 8.83
C GLY A 241 -2.66 -5.56 8.12
N TRP A 242 -3.37 -6.56 8.64
CA TRP A 242 -3.42 -7.87 7.98
C TRP A 242 -4.11 -7.87 6.63
N HIS A 243 -4.95 -6.88 6.34
CA HIS A 243 -5.59 -6.73 5.02
C HIS A 243 -4.83 -5.77 4.12
N ASP A 244 -3.71 -5.20 4.58
CA ASP A 244 -2.81 -4.37 3.79
C ASP A 244 -1.76 -5.23 3.04
N PRO A 245 -1.38 -4.89 1.79
CA PRO A 245 -0.35 -5.62 1.07
C PRO A 245 1.05 -5.49 1.69
N HIS A 246 1.34 -4.41 2.42
CA HIS A 246 2.68 -4.16 2.99
C HIS A 246 2.92 -4.81 4.36
N ARG A 247 1.99 -5.64 4.83
CA ARG A 247 2.01 -6.28 6.16
C ARG A 247 3.27 -7.05 6.52
N ASP A 248 3.95 -7.65 5.54
CA ASP A 248 5.15 -8.44 5.79
C ASP A 248 6.36 -7.59 6.14
N THR A 249 6.34 -6.30 5.79
CA THR A 249 7.39 -5.35 6.17
C THR A 249 7.52 -5.26 7.68
N VAL A 250 6.42 -5.25 8.42
CA VAL A 250 6.47 -5.18 9.89
C VAL A 250 7.20 -6.40 10.44
N LEU A 251 6.84 -7.60 9.97
CA LEU A 251 7.48 -8.86 10.38
C LEU A 251 8.98 -8.87 10.03
N ARG A 252 9.36 -8.39 8.84
CA ARG A 252 10.76 -8.33 8.41
C ARG A 252 11.58 -7.30 9.17
N LEU A 253 11.02 -6.13 9.47
CA LEU A 253 11.72 -5.09 10.23
C LEU A 253 11.98 -5.53 11.68
N VAL A 254 10.99 -6.12 12.36
CA VAL A 254 11.21 -6.63 13.73
C VAL A 254 12.16 -7.83 13.77
N GLU A 255 12.24 -8.62 12.69
CA GLU A 255 13.20 -9.72 12.56
C GLU A 255 14.65 -9.22 12.38
N ARG A 256 14.84 -8.11 11.65
CA ARG A 256 16.16 -7.70 11.14
C ARG A 256 16.80 -6.54 11.88
N LEU A 257 16.00 -5.67 12.51
CA LEU A 257 16.50 -4.55 13.31
C LEU A 257 16.84 -5.00 14.72
N ASP A 258 17.73 -4.25 15.37
CA ASP A 258 18.03 -4.44 16.80
C ASP A 258 16.73 -4.34 17.62
N PRO A 259 16.39 -5.34 18.46
CA PRO A 259 15.23 -5.30 19.34
C PRO A 259 15.21 -4.09 20.31
N ALA A 260 16.35 -3.45 20.55
CA ALA A 260 16.43 -2.18 21.30
C ALA A 260 15.99 -0.96 20.49
N ARG A 261 15.75 -1.09 19.18
CA ARG A 261 15.40 0.01 18.27
C ARG A 261 14.07 -0.15 17.57
N VAL A 262 13.47 -1.33 17.56
CA VAL A 262 12.25 -1.59 16.79
C VAL A 262 11.09 -2.05 17.65
N ARG A 263 9.87 -1.62 17.37
CA ARG A 263 8.62 -2.25 17.83
C ARG A 263 7.70 -2.48 16.63
N GLY A 264 6.97 -3.59 16.64
CA GLY A 264 6.00 -3.95 15.59
C GLY A 264 4.58 -3.92 16.10
N LEU A 265 3.66 -3.40 15.29
CA LEU A 265 2.22 -3.40 15.54
C LEU A 265 1.47 -3.80 14.28
N ILE A 266 0.73 -4.92 14.33
CA ILE A 266 -0.07 -5.38 13.18
C ILE A 266 -1.51 -5.64 13.61
N GLY A 267 -2.44 -4.81 13.14
CA GLY A 267 -3.86 -4.95 13.43
C GLY A 267 -4.64 -5.64 12.31
N PRO A 268 -5.96 -5.73 12.43
CA PRO A 268 -6.80 -6.27 11.35
C PRO A 268 -6.89 -5.34 10.14
N TRP A 269 -6.39 -4.11 10.21
CA TRP A 269 -6.70 -3.01 9.31
C TRP A 269 -6.37 -3.24 7.82
N SER A 270 -7.03 -2.45 6.98
CA SER A 270 -6.71 -2.21 5.58
C SER A 270 -5.59 -1.16 5.45
N HIS A 271 -5.33 -0.62 4.26
CA HIS A 271 -4.29 0.39 4.01
C HIS A 271 -4.69 1.76 4.58
N GLN A 272 -4.63 1.89 5.90
CA GLN A 272 -5.01 3.08 6.66
C GLN A 272 -4.20 3.20 7.96
N TYR A 273 -4.27 4.37 8.58
CA TYR A 273 -3.80 4.50 9.96
C TYR A 273 -4.74 3.73 10.92
N PRO A 274 -4.21 3.13 12.01
CA PRO A 274 -5.01 2.32 12.94
C PRO A 274 -6.18 3.03 13.65
N ASP A 275 -6.16 4.36 13.64
CA ASP A 275 -7.17 5.27 14.18
C ASP A 275 -8.10 5.84 13.09
N GLY A 276 -8.00 5.40 11.84
CA GLY A 276 -8.80 5.94 10.71
C GLY A 276 -10.30 5.66 10.81
N GLY A 277 -10.71 4.63 11.55
CA GLY A 277 -12.11 4.26 11.70
C GLY A 277 -12.72 3.56 10.49
N LEU A 278 -11.95 3.29 9.44
CA LEU A 278 -12.44 2.58 8.26
C LEU A 278 -12.38 1.06 8.50
N PRO A 279 -13.24 0.28 7.84
CA PRO A 279 -13.17 -1.18 7.84
C PRO A 279 -11.81 -1.75 7.37
N PRO A 280 -11.35 -2.88 7.92
CA PRO A 280 -11.85 -3.55 9.12
C PRO A 280 -11.24 -3.04 10.43
N GLY A 281 -12.09 -2.88 11.44
CA GLY A 281 -11.70 -2.62 12.82
C GLY A 281 -11.38 -3.89 13.63
N PRO A 282 -11.14 -3.74 14.95
CA PRO A 282 -11.32 -2.49 15.72
C PRO A 282 -10.20 -1.47 15.49
N SER A 283 -10.56 -0.19 15.49
CA SER A 283 -9.59 0.92 15.58
C SER A 283 -9.03 1.05 17.00
N ILE A 284 -7.87 1.68 17.11
CA ILE A 284 -7.17 1.89 18.38
C ILE A 284 -6.79 3.37 18.58
N GLY A 285 -6.45 3.74 19.81
CA GLY A 285 -5.81 5.01 20.19
C GLY A 285 -4.41 5.18 19.61
N PHE A 286 -4.30 5.26 18.28
CA PHE A 286 -3.00 5.27 17.61
C PHE A 286 -2.19 6.54 17.87
N LEU A 287 -2.84 7.70 17.96
CA LEU A 287 -2.17 8.95 18.30
C LEU A 287 -1.59 8.89 19.73
N GLN A 288 -2.28 8.22 20.65
CA GLN A 288 -1.79 8.00 22.01
C GLN A 288 -0.61 7.02 22.03
N GLU A 289 -0.69 5.93 21.29
CA GLU A 289 0.41 4.96 21.18
C GLU A 289 1.68 5.59 20.60
N THR A 290 1.54 6.37 19.55
CA THR A 290 2.66 7.09 18.93
C THR A 290 3.14 8.25 19.78
N LEU A 291 2.27 8.93 20.54
CA LEU A 291 2.71 9.94 21.51
C LEU A 291 3.67 9.37 22.55
N ARG A 292 3.38 8.17 23.07
CA ARG A 292 4.27 7.46 24.00
C ARG A 292 5.63 7.14 23.36
N TRP A 293 5.63 6.79 22.09
CA TRP A 293 6.85 6.57 21.29
C TRP A 293 7.65 7.86 21.11
N TRP A 294 6.99 8.96 20.76
CA TRP A 294 7.63 10.26 20.62
C TRP A 294 8.18 10.78 21.93
N ASP A 295 7.45 10.63 23.03
CA ASP A 295 7.88 11.06 24.36
C ASP A 295 9.13 10.27 24.81
N GLN A 296 9.19 8.98 24.48
CA GLN A 296 10.35 8.11 24.75
C GLN A 296 11.61 8.57 24.02
N HIS A 297 11.52 8.79 22.71
CA HIS A 297 12.71 8.93 21.88
C HIS A 297 13.07 10.39 21.55
N LEU A 298 12.11 11.31 21.69
CA LEU A 298 12.34 12.73 21.41
C LEU A 298 12.41 13.57 22.68
N LYS A 299 11.79 13.16 23.79
CA LYS A 299 11.79 13.91 25.07
C LYS A 299 12.47 13.19 26.23
N ASP A 300 13.09 12.03 26.00
CA ASP A 300 13.75 11.19 27.01
C ASP A 300 12.85 10.82 28.22
N LYS A 301 11.54 10.72 28.00
CA LYS A 301 10.60 10.27 29.04
C LYS A 301 10.50 8.75 29.02
N ASP A 302 10.64 8.08 30.15
CA ASP A 302 10.34 6.64 30.21
C ASP A 302 8.82 6.42 30.14
N THR A 303 8.34 5.97 28.98
CA THR A 303 6.92 5.68 28.74
C THR A 303 6.61 4.18 28.81
N GLY A 304 7.62 3.36 29.10
CA GLY A 304 7.51 1.91 29.16
C GLY A 304 7.34 1.20 27.81
N VAL A 305 7.28 1.92 26.67
CA VAL A 305 7.08 1.32 25.33
C VAL A 305 8.13 0.29 24.97
N MET A 306 9.35 0.45 25.48
CA MET A 306 10.43 -0.51 25.27
C MET A 306 10.36 -1.74 26.19
N SER A 307 9.47 -1.76 27.18
CA SER A 307 9.20 -2.95 28.00
C SER A 307 8.03 -3.79 27.47
N GLU A 308 7.28 -3.26 26.50
CA GLU A 308 6.19 -3.99 25.84
C GLU A 308 6.72 -5.05 24.87
N PRO A 309 5.88 -6.03 24.47
CA PRO A 309 6.26 -7.05 23.49
C PRO A 309 6.87 -6.44 22.22
N LEU A 310 7.90 -7.11 21.68
CA LEU A 310 8.58 -6.68 20.45
C LEU A 310 7.60 -6.56 19.29
N LEU A 311 6.71 -7.54 19.16
CA LEU A 311 5.64 -7.59 18.18
C LEU A 311 4.29 -7.71 18.91
N ARG A 312 3.38 -6.77 18.65
CA ARG A 312 1.98 -6.81 19.06
C ARG A 312 1.13 -7.07 17.81
N SER A 313 0.37 -8.15 17.80
CA SER A 313 -0.35 -8.61 16.62
C SER A 313 -1.78 -8.99 16.91
N TRP A 314 -2.69 -8.70 15.98
CA TRP A 314 -4.05 -9.21 16.02
C TRP A 314 -4.10 -10.64 15.51
N ILE A 315 -4.78 -11.55 16.19
CA ILE A 315 -5.14 -12.87 15.65
C ILE A 315 -6.63 -12.82 15.32
N SER A 316 -6.94 -12.78 14.02
CA SER A 316 -8.31 -12.80 13.52
C SER A 316 -8.97 -14.14 13.84
N GLY A 317 -10.17 -14.09 14.40
CA GLY A 317 -11.04 -15.25 14.50
C GLY A 317 -11.67 -15.58 13.15
N SER A 318 -12.10 -16.84 13.00
CA SER A 318 -12.94 -17.25 11.86
C SER A 318 -14.19 -16.37 11.73
N HIS A 319 -14.52 -16.04 10.50
CA HIS A 319 -15.65 -15.19 10.13
C HIS A 319 -16.15 -15.59 8.73
N ARG A 320 -17.42 -15.29 8.45
CA ARG A 320 -18.02 -15.55 7.15
C ARG A 320 -17.39 -14.67 6.07
N PRO A 321 -17.25 -15.15 4.83
CA PRO A 321 -16.72 -14.32 3.75
C PRO A 321 -17.68 -13.17 3.43
N ALA A 322 -17.14 -11.97 3.30
CA ALA A 322 -17.81 -10.73 2.96
C ALA A 322 -16.77 -9.76 2.40
N THR A 323 -17.23 -8.78 1.62
CA THR A 323 -16.35 -7.82 0.96
C THR A 323 -15.96 -6.63 1.83
N VAL A 324 -16.57 -6.51 3.02
CA VAL A 324 -16.28 -5.49 4.02
C VAL A 324 -16.67 -6.01 5.41
N TYR A 325 -15.90 -5.63 6.43
CA TYR A 325 -16.19 -5.96 7.82
C TYR A 325 -16.02 -4.72 8.67
N GLU A 326 -17.07 -4.21 9.32
CA GLU A 326 -16.93 -3.08 10.25
C GLU A 326 -15.88 -3.37 11.34
N SER A 327 -15.93 -4.58 11.90
CA SER A 327 -14.94 -5.09 12.85
C SER A 327 -14.79 -6.59 12.68
N LEU A 328 -13.55 -7.07 12.77
CA LEU A 328 -13.26 -8.50 12.72
C LEU A 328 -13.20 -9.07 14.14
N PRO A 329 -13.70 -10.31 14.36
CA PRO A 329 -13.48 -11.00 15.62
C PRO A 329 -11.98 -11.31 15.76
N GLY A 330 -11.49 -11.36 17.00
CA GLY A 330 -10.10 -11.69 17.27
C GLY A 330 -9.61 -11.15 18.60
N ARG A 331 -8.29 -11.14 18.77
CA ARG A 331 -7.64 -10.59 19.95
C ARG A 331 -6.21 -10.17 19.65
N TRP A 332 -5.70 -9.26 20.47
CA TRP A 332 -4.28 -8.93 20.48
C TRP A 332 -3.46 -10.00 21.20
N VAL A 333 -2.29 -10.28 20.66
CA VAL A 333 -1.23 -11.13 21.25
C VAL A 333 0.10 -10.39 21.21
N GLY A 334 0.99 -10.75 22.12
CA GLY A 334 2.33 -10.18 22.21
C GLY A 334 3.39 -11.26 22.08
N ASP A 335 4.46 -10.94 21.37
CA ASP A 335 5.64 -11.79 21.23
C ASP A 335 6.89 -10.96 21.57
N THR A 336 7.68 -11.42 22.54
CA THR A 336 8.85 -10.69 23.09
C THR A 336 10.08 -10.80 22.20
N GLY A 337 10.06 -11.69 21.21
CA GLY A 337 11.08 -11.86 20.19
C GLY A 337 10.45 -12.26 18.86
N TRP A 338 11.13 -11.96 17.76
CA TRP A 338 10.70 -12.35 16.43
C TRP A 338 11.90 -12.79 15.58
N PRO A 339 11.88 -14.00 14.96
CA PRO A 339 10.82 -15.01 15.02
C PRO A 339 10.54 -15.50 16.45
N SER A 340 9.27 -15.73 16.76
CA SER A 340 8.84 -16.06 18.12
C SER A 340 9.09 -17.54 18.46
N GLU A 341 9.54 -17.82 19.69
CA GLU A 341 9.61 -19.19 20.23
C GLU A 341 8.25 -19.87 20.37
N ASN A 342 7.17 -19.07 20.37
CA ASN A 342 5.80 -19.57 20.40
C ASN A 342 5.33 -20.04 19.03
N VAL A 343 6.07 -19.79 17.95
CA VAL A 343 5.69 -20.16 16.58
C VAL A 343 6.52 -21.35 16.12
N THR A 344 5.84 -22.45 15.80
CA THR A 344 6.46 -23.69 15.30
C THR A 344 5.85 -24.10 13.97
N PRO A 345 6.65 -24.56 13.00
CA PRO A 345 6.13 -25.02 11.71
C PRO A 345 5.31 -26.31 11.88
N LEU A 346 4.14 -26.35 11.25
CA LEU A 346 3.31 -27.55 11.08
C LEU A 346 3.15 -27.85 9.59
N THR A 347 3.66 -29.01 9.16
CA THR A 347 3.66 -29.41 7.75
C THR A 347 2.48 -30.32 7.42
N TYR A 348 1.77 -30.01 6.34
CA TYR A 348 0.74 -30.83 5.73
C TYR A 348 1.17 -31.27 4.32
N ALA A 349 1.30 -32.57 4.11
CA ALA A 349 1.51 -33.15 2.77
C ALA A 349 0.21 -33.10 1.97
N LEU A 350 0.27 -32.69 0.69
CA LEU A 350 -0.94 -32.49 -0.13
C LEU A 350 -1.64 -33.81 -0.45
N ARG A 351 -0.89 -34.83 -0.89
CA ARG A 351 -1.35 -36.18 -1.24
C ARG A 351 -2.39 -36.24 -2.36
N GLY A 352 -2.38 -37.34 -3.12
CA GLY A 352 -3.39 -37.61 -4.15
C GLY A 352 -2.84 -37.82 -5.56
N GLY A 353 -1.53 -38.10 -5.67
CA GLY A 353 -0.87 -38.33 -6.96
C GLY A 353 -0.83 -37.09 -7.87
N PRO A 354 -0.42 -37.27 -9.14
CA PRO A 354 -0.33 -36.17 -10.09
C PRO A 354 -1.68 -35.50 -10.38
N GLN A 355 -1.73 -34.17 -10.31
CA GLN A 355 -2.90 -33.34 -10.60
C GLN A 355 -2.59 -32.36 -11.73
N THR A 356 -3.53 -32.12 -12.63
CA THR A 356 -3.39 -31.08 -13.67
C THR A 356 -3.92 -29.75 -13.14
N VAL A 357 -3.04 -28.76 -12.99
CA VAL A 357 -3.41 -27.38 -12.64
C VAL A 357 -3.50 -26.56 -13.92
N ARG A 358 -4.73 -26.27 -14.36
CA ARG A 358 -5.00 -25.44 -15.55
C ARG A 358 -6.24 -24.59 -15.30
N SER A 359 -6.03 -23.45 -14.66
CA SER A 359 -7.09 -22.51 -14.30
C SER A 359 -7.53 -21.68 -15.52
N PRO A 360 -8.83 -21.42 -15.70
CA PRO A 360 -9.32 -20.52 -16.74
C PRO A 360 -8.87 -19.07 -16.48
N GLN A 361 -8.83 -18.23 -17.52
CA GLN A 361 -8.19 -16.91 -17.42
C GLN A 361 -8.83 -15.98 -16.39
N GLN A 362 -10.15 -16.07 -16.18
CA GLN A 362 -10.89 -15.27 -15.20
C GLN A 362 -10.74 -15.71 -13.73
N THR A 363 -9.90 -16.71 -13.45
CA THR A 363 -9.57 -17.08 -12.07
C THR A 363 -8.88 -15.89 -11.41
N GLY A 364 -9.30 -15.48 -10.22
CA GLY A 364 -8.82 -14.27 -9.54
C GLY A 364 -9.78 -13.07 -9.56
N LEU A 365 -10.93 -13.16 -10.23
CA LEU A 365 -11.95 -12.09 -10.19
C LEU A 365 -12.47 -11.83 -8.78
N ASP A 366 -12.48 -12.84 -7.90
CA ASP A 366 -12.86 -12.71 -6.49
C ASP A 366 -11.65 -12.57 -5.56
N ALA A 367 -10.53 -12.07 -6.06
CA ALA A 367 -9.33 -11.81 -5.28
C ALA A 367 -9.45 -10.60 -4.34
N GLY A 368 -10.50 -9.77 -4.46
CA GLY A 368 -10.60 -8.47 -3.81
C GLY A 368 -9.70 -7.42 -4.46
N ARG A 369 -9.55 -6.26 -3.82
CA ARG A 369 -8.61 -5.19 -4.18
C ARG A 369 -7.23 -5.48 -3.62
N PHE A 370 -6.17 -5.07 -4.31
CA PHE A 370 -4.80 -5.26 -3.82
C PHE A 370 -4.47 -4.31 -2.66
N VAL A 371 -4.77 -3.01 -2.82
CA VAL A 371 -4.70 -2.01 -1.74
C VAL A 371 -6.13 -1.66 -1.26
N PRO A 372 -6.70 -2.41 -0.31
CA PRO A 372 -7.98 -2.05 0.28
C PRO A 372 -7.82 -0.81 1.16
N ILE A 373 -8.79 0.10 1.12
CA ILE A 373 -8.86 1.33 1.91
C ILE A 373 -10.10 1.39 2.82
N GLY A 374 -10.88 0.31 2.87
CA GLY A 374 -12.07 0.18 3.71
C GLY A 374 -13.40 0.46 3.00
N ASN A 375 -13.42 0.35 1.67
CA ASN A 375 -14.64 0.44 0.87
C ASN A 375 -15.48 -0.85 0.95
N ASP A 376 -16.73 -0.78 0.48
CA ASP A 376 -17.71 -1.87 0.60
C ASP A 376 -17.35 -3.12 -0.22
N ALA A 377 -16.56 -2.97 -1.30
CA ALA A 377 -16.17 -4.04 -2.21
C ALA A 377 -14.66 -4.37 -2.20
N ASP A 378 -13.93 -3.95 -1.16
CA ASP A 378 -12.47 -4.05 -1.11
C ASP A 378 -11.96 -5.47 -0.83
N LEU A 379 -12.60 -6.20 0.10
CA LEU A 379 -12.12 -7.51 0.55
C LEU A 379 -12.67 -8.65 -0.32
N PRO A 380 -12.00 -9.82 -0.35
CA PRO A 380 -12.43 -10.97 -1.14
C PRO A 380 -13.81 -11.49 -0.68
N PRO A 381 -14.75 -11.75 -1.61
CA PRO A 381 -15.98 -12.46 -1.27
C PRO A 381 -15.70 -13.95 -1.06
N ASP A 382 -16.77 -14.75 -0.96
CA ASP A 382 -16.68 -16.20 -0.79
C ASP A 382 -15.87 -16.85 -1.91
N GLN A 383 -14.90 -17.67 -1.54
CA GLN A 383 -13.93 -18.25 -2.46
C GLN A 383 -14.39 -19.53 -3.14
N ARG A 384 -15.62 -20.02 -2.91
CA ARG A 384 -16.14 -21.24 -3.55
C ARG A 384 -16.01 -21.26 -5.08
N ASP A 385 -16.27 -20.13 -5.73
CA ASP A 385 -16.17 -20.02 -7.19
C ASP A 385 -14.71 -20.10 -7.67
N GLU A 386 -13.78 -19.52 -6.91
CA GLU A 386 -12.34 -19.62 -7.18
C GLU A 386 -11.79 -21.02 -6.88
N ASP A 387 -12.32 -21.68 -5.86
CA ASP A 387 -11.95 -23.03 -5.49
C ASP A 387 -12.35 -24.04 -6.57
N ALA A 388 -13.49 -23.83 -7.23
CA ALA A 388 -13.94 -24.63 -8.37
C ALA A 388 -13.03 -24.50 -9.62
N LYS A 389 -12.24 -23.41 -9.70
CA LYS A 389 -11.28 -23.13 -10.79
C LYS A 389 -9.85 -23.57 -10.43
N SER A 390 -9.67 -24.25 -9.29
CA SER A 390 -8.37 -24.55 -8.69
C SER A 390 -8.25 -26.02 -8.28
N VAL A 391 -7.02 -26.53 -8.16
CA VAL A 391 -6.77 -27.83 -7.51
C VAL A 391 -6.69 -27.60 -6.01
N SER A 392 -7.57 -28.23 -5.24
CA SER A 392 -7.72 -27.97 -3.80
C SER A 392 -7.34 -29.18 -2.95
N PHE A 393 -6.62 -28.94 -1.86
CA PHE A 393 -6.25 -29.92 -0.84
C PHE A 393 -6.79 -29.45 0.52
N GLU A 394 -7.37 -30.36 1.30
CA GLU A 394 -8.04 -30.01 2.56
C GLU A 394 -7.44 -30.76 3.75
N PHE A 395 -7.33 -30.04 4.86
CA PHE A 395 -6.81 -30.55 6.13
C PHE A 395 -7.83 -30.28 7.24
N PRO A 396 -8.40 -31.32 7.87
CA PRO A 396 -9.39 -31.13 8.92
C PRO A 396 -8.78 -30.55 10.20
N VAL A 397 -9.52 -29.66 10.85
CA VAL A 397 -9.22 -29.15 12.20
C VAL A 397 -10.10 -29.88 13.20
N GLU A 398 -9.55 -30.87 13.91
CA GLU A 398 -10.40 -31.81 14.68
C GLU A 398 -10.60 -31.42 16.14
N ASN A 399 -9.53 -31.16 16.87
CA ASN A 399 -9.56 -31.16 18.34
C ASN A 399 -9.55 -29.77 18.96
N ALA A 400 -8.63 -28.92 18.49
CA ALA A 400 -8.36 -27.60 19.02
C ALA A 400 -8.14 -26.62 17.86
N PRO A 401 -8.40 -25.32 18.07
CA PRO A 401 -8.14 -24.34 17.03
C PRO A 401 -6.65 -24.34 16.64
N ILE A 402 -6.38 -24.17 15.35
CA ILE A 402 -5.04 -23.97 14.83
C ILE A 402 -4.88 -22.46 14.63
N GLU A 403 -4.03 -21.84 15.44
CA GLU A 403 -3.69 -20.44 15.30
C GLU A 403 -2.38 -20.31 14.53
N ILE A 404 -2.35 -19.49 13.49
CA ILE A 404 -1.15 -19.19 12.73
C ILE A 404 -0.77 -17.72 12.93
N LEU A 405 0.55 -17.46 13.04
CA LEU A 405 1.12 -16.12 13.06
C LEU A 405 2.44 -16.13 12.29
N GLY A 406 2.49 -15.41 11.18
CA GLY A 406 3.66 -15.33 10.30
C GLY A 406 3.31 -15.70 8.87
N ARG A 407 4.33 -16.06 8.08
CA ARG A 407 4.23 -16.36 6.65
C ARG A 407 4.13 -17.88 6.42
N PRO A 408 2.99 -18.42 5.95
CA PRO A 408 2.92 -19.80 5.48
C PRO A 408 3.86 -20.03 4.30
N LYS A 409 4.31 -21.27 4.14
CA LYS A 409 5.22 -21.66 3.07
C LYS A 409 4.64 -22.82 2.28
N VAL A 410 4.79 -22.76 0.96
CA VAL A 410 4.32 -23.83 0.07
C VAL A 410 5.51 -24.37 -0.71
N LYS A 411 5.62 -25.70 -0.77
CA LYS A 411 6.51 -26.41 -1.67
C LYS A 411 5.68 -27.19 -2.68
N LEU A 412 5.89 -26.92 -3.96
CA LEU A 412 5.24 -27.62 -5.06
C LEU A 412 6.29 -28.36 -5.90
N ARG A 413 6.06 -29.63 -6.18
CA ARG A 413 6.80 -30.38 -7.20
C ARG A 413 6.03 -30.31 -8.51
N ILE A 414 6.59 -29.62 -9.49
CA ILE A 414 5.90 -29.23 -10.72
C ILE A 414 6.60 -29.85 -11.91
N ARG A 415 5.82 -30.29 -12.91
CA ARG A 415 6.28 -30.63 -14.25
C ARG A 415 5.57 -29.75 -15.28
N MET A 416 6.32 -29.17 -16.20
CA MET A 416 5.80 -28.36 -17.31
C MET A 416 6.43 -28.76 -18.64
N ASP A 417 5.68 -28.55 -19.73
CA ASP A 417 6.15 -28.75 -21.09
C ASP A 417 6.31 -27.42 -21.86
N VAL A 418 6.02 -26.28 -21.20
CA VAL A 418 6.16 -24.91 -21.73
C VAL A 418 7.23 -24.13 -20.93
N PRO A 419 7.89 -23.12 -21.51
CA PRO A 419 9.01 -22.44 -20.86
C PRO A 419 8.60 -21.47 -19.74
N ARG A 420 7.35 -20.99 -19.74
CA ARG A 420 6.87 -19.97 -18.80
C ARG A 420 5.56 -20.41 -18.16
N GLY A 421 5.34 -20.00 -16.93
CA GLY A 421 4.14 -20.31 -16.17
C GLY A 421 4.15 -19.61 -14.82
N GLN A 422 3.04 -19.70 -14.11
CA GLN A 422 2.89 -19.12 -12.78
C GLN A 422 2.14 -20.10 -11.89
N ALA A 423 2.45 -20.07 -10.59
CA ALA A 423 1.73 -20.80 -9.56
C ALA A 423 1.20 -19.82 -8.53
N ILE A 424 -0.09 -19.94 -8.23
CA ILE A 424 -0.76 -19.16 -7.20
C ILE A 424 -1.28 -20.15 -6.16
N ALA A 425 -1.04 -19.84 -4.89
CA ALA A 425 -1.51 -20.63 -3.77
C ALA A 425 -2.38 -19.76 -2.85
N ARG A 426 -3.60 -20.20 -2.59
CA ARG A 426 -4.53 -19.58 -1.64
C ARG A 426 -4.73 -20.50 -0.45
N LEU A 427 -4.63 -19.94 0.76
CA LEU A 427 -5.02 -20.61 1.99
C LEU A 427 -6.40 -20.09 2.41
N CYS A 428 -7.37 -20.99 2.50
CA CYS A 428 -8.75 -20.64 2.86
C CYS A 428 -9.21 -21.39 4.12
N ASP A 429 -10.05 -20.74 4.92
CA ASP A 429 -10.80 -21.35 6.00
C ASP A 429 -12.18 -21.81 5.48
N VAL A 430 -12.40 -23.12 5.45
CA VAL A 430 -13.66 -23.71 4.97
C VAL A 430 -14.52 -24.11 6.16
N ALA A 431 -15.63 -23.39 6.32
CA ALA A 431 -16.58 -23.63 7.41
C ALA A 431 -17.41 -24.91 7.20
N PRO A 432 -18.08 -25.44 8.25
CA PRO A 432 -18.96 -26.60 8.16
C PRO A 432 -20.12 -26.41 7.19
N ASP A 433 -20.56 -25.17 6.95
CA ASP A 433 -21.60 -24.84 5.96
C ASP A 433 -21.08 -24.78 4.52
N GLY A 434 -19.76 -24.94 4.33
CA GLY A 434 -19.09 -24.97 3.03
C GLY A 434 -18.63 -23.61 2.52
N SER A 435 -18.91 -22.50 3.23
CA SER A 435 -18.35 -21.19 2.89
C SER A 435 -16.82 -21.21 2.98
N SER A 436 -16.15 -20.50 2.07
CA SER A 436 -14.69 -20.48 1.95
C SER A 436 -14.18 -19.05 2.12
N THR A 437 -13.56 -18.75 3.26
CA THR A 437 -12.99 -17.43 3.55
C THR A 437 -11.51 -17.42 3.19
N LEU A 438 -11.06 -16.46 2.39
CA LEU A 438 -9.65 -16.31 2.06
C LEU A 438 -8.85 -15.82 3.28
N VAL A 439 -7.85 -16.59 3.70
CA VAL A 439 -6.99 -16.23 4.84
C VAL A 439 -5.72 -15.53 4.38
N THR A 440 -5.00 -16.13 3.43
CA THR A 440 -3.83 -15.51 2.81
C THR A 440 -3.53 -16.17 1.46
N ARG A 441 -2.59 -15.60 0.70
CA ARG A 441 -2.17 -16.10 -0.60
C ARG A 441 -0.72 -15.74 -0.91
N GLY A 442 -0.18 -16.37 -1.93
CA GLY A 442 1.15 -16.09 -2.48
C GLY A 442 1.19 -16.48 -3.95
N VAL A 443 2.14 -15.88 -4.66
CA VAL A 443 2.34 -16.07 -6.10
C VAL A 443 3.80 -16.40 -6.34
N LEU A 444 4.07 -17.21 -7.35
CA LEU A 444 5.39 -17.42 -7.90
C LEU A 444 5.30 -17.43 -9.43
N ASN A 445 6.03 -16.52 -10.07
CA ASN A 445 6.43 -16.67 -11.45
C ASN A 445 7.44 -17.80 -11.54
N LEU A 446 7.12 -18.86 -12.28
CA LEU A 446 7.96 -20.06 -12.33
C LEU A 446 9.30 -19.80 -13.04
N SER A 447 9.39 -18.73 -13.84
CA SER A 447 10.66 -18.26 -14.38
C SER A 447 11.57 -17.64 -13.31
N ALA A 448 11.00 -17.14 -12.21
CA ALA A 448 11.73 -16.57 -11.08
C ALA A 448 12.04 -17.59 -9.96
N ARG A 449 11.86 -18.89 -10.23
CA ARG A 449 12.03 -19.98 -9.22
C ARG A 449 13.42 -20.07 -8.58
N HIS A 450 14.45 -19.52 -9.23
CA HIS A 450 15.82 -19.48 -8.73
C HIS A 450 16.23 -18.13 -8.15
N GLY A 451 15.31 -17.16 -8.07
CA GLY A 451 15.56 -15.80 -7.61
C GLY A 451 14.75 -14.78 -8.41
N LEU A 452 14.37 -13.69 -7.75
CA LEU A 452 13.62 -12.59 -8.37
C LEU A 452 14.51 -11.67 -9.24
N ASP A 453 15.83 -11.80 -9.14
CA ASP A 453 16.86 -11.08 -9.90
C ASP A 453 17.05 -11.62 -11.33
N ARG A 454 16.37 -12.71 -11.68
CA ARG A 454 16.53 -13.43 -12.94
C ARG A 454 15.24 -14.04 -13.44
N SER A 455 15.24 -14.44 -14.71
CA SER A 455 14.16 -15.18 -15.35
C SER A 455 14.75 -16.33 -16.15
N ASP A 456 14.52 -17.55 -15.67
CA ASP A 456 15.01 -18.78 -16.29
C ASP A 456 13.85 -19.53 -16.96
N ASP A 457 13.96 -19.85 -18.24
CA ASP A 457 12.97 -20.70 -18.91
C ASP A 457 12.89 -22.08 -18.22
N TRP A 458 11.70 -22.64 -18.19
CA TRP A 458 11.45 -24.00 -17.73
C TRP A 458 11.86 -25.01 -18.81
N PRO A 459 12.74 -25.99 -18.52
CA PRO A 459 13.10 -27.00 -19.50
C PRO A 459 11.91 -27.94 -19.79
N ALA A 460 11.50 -28.05 -21.05
CA ALA A 460 10.33 -28.85 -21.42
C ALA A 460 10.41 -30.30 -20.92
N GLY A 461 9.37 -30.73 -20.20
CA GLY A 461 9.25 -32.05 -19.59
C GLY A 461 10.03 -32.24 -18.29
N ALA A 462 10.78 -31.23 -17.82
CA ALA A 462 11.46 -31.30 -16.54
C ALA A 462 10.49 -31.22 -15.36
N THR A 463 10.86 -31.91 -14.27
CA THR A 463 10.17 -31.84 -12.98
C THR A 463 11.11 -31.18 -11.98
N GLU A 464 10.65 -30.11 -11.33
CA GLU A 464 11.44 -29.37 -10.35
C GLU A 464 10.61 -29.06 -9.11
N ASP A 465 11.30 -28.92 -7.98
CA ASP A 465 10.70 -28.48 -6.72
C ASP A 465 10.81 -26.96 -6.63
N VAL A 466 9.68 -26.26 -6.50
CA VAL A 466 9.63 -24.82 -6.24
C VAL A 466 9.12 -24.54 -4.84
N THR A 467 9.54 -23.44 -4.25
CA THR A 467 9.16 -23.06 -2.88
C THR A 467 8.99 -21.55 -2.79
N PHE A 468 7.87 -21.11 -2.23
CA PHE A 468 7.57 -19.70 -2.02
C PHE A 468 6.72 -19.50 -0.77
N GLU A 469 6.73 -18.28 -0.26
CA GLU A 469 5.94 -17.88 0.91
C GLU A 469 4.58 -17.32 0.48
N LEU A 470 3.58 -17.49 1.34
CA LEU A 470 2.34 -16.73 1.29
C LEU A 470 2.49 -15.50 2.19
N ASN A 471 1.70 -14.46 1.92
CA ASN A 471 1.71 -13.25 2.74
C ASN A 471 1.41 -13.58 4.20
N GLY A 472 2.04 -12.84 5.12
CA GLY A 472 1.89 -13.02 6.55
C GLY A 472 0.45 -12.85 7.02
N ILE A 473 0.07 -13.57 8.07
CA ILE A 473 -1.27 -13.44 8.65
C ILE A 473 -1.29 -13.88 10.11
N GLY A 474 -2.15 -13.24 10.91
CA GLY A 474 -2.60 -13.73 12.21
C GLY A 474 -4.03 -14.26 12.11
N TYR A 475 -4.24 -15.57 12.18
CA TYR A 475 -5.57 -16.19 11.99
C TYR A 475 -5.78 -17.44 12.85
N ALA A 476 -7.02 -17.68 13.29
CA ALA A 476 -7.41 -18.87 14.04
C ALA A 476 -8.46 -19.71 13.30
N PHE A 477 -8.07 -20.90 12.87
CA PHE A 477 -8.97 -21.91 12.29
C PHE A 477 -9.64 -22.70 13.42
N PRO A 478 -10.98 -22.69 13.54
CA PRO A 478 -11.67 -23.36 14.64
C PRO A 478 -11.90 -24.87 14.38
N PRO A 479 -12.10 -25.69 15.43
CA PRO A 479 -12.49 -27.09 15.26
C PRO A 479 -13.74 -27.27 14.40
N GLY A 480 -13.76 -28.31 13.56
CA GLY A 480 -14.83 -28.61 12.61
C GLY A 480 -14.66 -27.93 11.25
N HIS A 481 -13.78 -26.94 11.13
CA HIS A 481 -13.39 -26.34 9.85
C HIS A 481 -12.34 -27.19 9.12
N ARG A 482 -12.07 -26.83 7.86
CA ARG A 482 -10.97 -27.38 7.08
C ARG A 482 -10.07 -26.25 6.60
N ILE A 483 -8.76 -26.43 6.75
CA ILE A 483 -7.76 -25.59 6.10
C ILE A 483 -7.65 -26.06 4.66
N ARG A 484 -7.91 -25.19 3.68
CA ARG A 484 -7.81 -25.52 2.25
C ARG A 484 -6.61 -24.81 1.63
N LEU A 485 -5.74 -25.56 0.96
CA LEU A 485 -4.78 -25.03 0.00
C LEU A 485 -5.36 -25.18 -1.41
N ALA A 486 -5.65 -24.08 -2.09
CA ALA A 486 -6.05 -24.06 -3.49
C ALA A 486 -4.89 -23.56 -4.37
N VAL A 487 -4.57 -24.33 -5.41
CA VAL A 487 -3.47 -24.04 -6.36
C VAL A 487 -4.05 -23.73 -7.74
N SER A 488 -3.63 -22.60 -8.31
CA SER A 488 -4.09 -22.09 -9.60
C SER A 488 -2.90 -21.76 -10.53
N SER A 489 -3.14 -21.76 -11.85
CA SER A 489 -2.15 -21.38 -12.87
C SER A 489 -2.43 -20.02 -13.54
N SER A 490 -3.52 -19.36 -13.16
CA SER A 490 -3.90 -18.01 -13.56
C SER A 490 -4.58 -17.31 -12.38
N TYR A 491 -4.46 -15.99 -12.30
CA TYR A 491 -5.03 -15.18 -11.22
C TYR A 491 -5.32 -13.72 -11.65
N TRP A 492 -6.00 -13.56 -12.79
CA TRP A 492 -6.44 -12.27 -13.31
C TRP A 492 -7.65 -11.71 -12.53
N PRO A 493 -7.72 -10.40 -12.25
CA PRO A 493 -6.83 -9.35 -12.73
C PRO A 493 -5.65 -9.04 -11.82
N TRP A 494 -5.45 -9.77 -10.72
CA TRP A 494 -4.30 -9.52 -9.85
C TRP A 494 -2.98 -9.71 -10.58
N ILE A 495 -2.83 -10.81 -11.31
CA ILE A 495 -1.57 -11.18 -11.96
C ILE A 495 -1.72 -11.18 -13.48
N TRP A 496 -0.77 -10.54 -14.17
CA TRP A 496 -0.77 -10.50 -15.63
C TRP A 496 -0.57 -11.90 -16.22
N PRO A 497 -1.36 -12.34 -17.22
CA PRO A 497 -1.24 -13.68 -17.78
C PRO A 497 0.05 -13.90 -18.58
N GLN A 498 0.62 -15.10 -18.48
CA GLN A 498 1.75 -15.53 -19.31
C GLN A 498 1.28 -15.93 -20.71
N ALA A 499 2.05 -15.52 -21.73
CA ALA A 499 1.88 -16.02 -23.08
C ALA A 499 2.06 -17.54 -23.12
N GLY A 500 1.17 -18.27 -23.81
CA GLY A 500 1.27 -19.72 -23.95
C GLY A 500 1.10 -20.53 -22.64
N SER A 501 0.57 -19.94 -21.57
CA SER A 501 0.33 -20.65 -20.30
C SER A 501 -0.63 -21.84 -20.49
N ALA A 502 -0.08 -23.05 -20.46
CA ALA A 502 -0.83 -24.31 -20.58
C ALA A 502 -1.19 -24.92 -19.21
N GLY A 503 -0.86 -24.24 -18.11
CA GLY A 503 -0.88 -24.82 -16.77
C GLY A 503 0.33 -25.74 -16.51
N PHE A 504 0.21 -26.60 -15.51
CA PHE A 504 1.28 -27.52 -15.13
C PHE A 504 0.75 -28.80 -14.46
N THR A 505 1.58 -29.85 -14.43
CA THR A 505 1.30 -31.05 -13.63
C THR A 505 1.92 -30.87 -12.24
N LEU A 506 1.10 -30.99 -11.19
CA LEU A 506 1.51 -30.96 -9.79
C LEU A 506 1.65 -32.39 -9.25
N ASP A 507 2.83 -32.78 -8.78
CA ASP A 507 3.00 -34.00 -7.99
C ASP A 507 2.64 -33.72 -6.53
N ALA A 508 1.40 -34.05 -6.15
CA ALA A 508 0.88 -33.79 -4.81
C ALA A 508 1.61 -34.58 -3.71
N ASP A 509 2.17 -35.74 -4.02
CA ASP A 509 2.84 -36.59 -3.03
C ASP A 509 4.25 -36.07 -2.71
N GLY A 510 4.86 -35.30 -3.63
CA GLY A 510 6.12 -34.58 -3.43
C GLY A 510 5.98 -33.16 -2.85
N SER A 511 4.75 -32.72 -2.57
CA SER A 511 4.40 -31.32 -2.25
C SER A 511 3.79 -31.16 -0.85
N PHE A 512 3.94 -29.98 -0.26
CA PHE A 512 3.40 -29.69 1.07
C PHE A 512 3.11 -28.19 1.28
N VAL A 513 2.27 -27.90 2.26
CA VAL A 513 2.14 -26.58 2.89
C VAL A 513 2.64 -26.65 4.33
N GLU A 514 3.35 -25.62 4.76
CA GLU A 514 3.85 -25.45 6.12
C GLU A 514 3.23 -24.20 6.73
N LEU A 515 2.59 -24.37 7.88
CA LEU A 515 1.90 -23.31 8.61
C LEU A 515 2.72 -22.87 9.83
N PRO A 516 2.88 -21.56 10.08
CA PRO A 516 3.58 -21.05 11.25
C PRO A 516 2.62 -21.06 12.45
N VAL A 517 2.44 -22.23 13.06
CA VAL A 517 1.45 -22.42 14.14
C VAL A 517 1.95 -21.76 15.41
N ARG A 518 1.20 -20.78 15.91
CA ARG A 518 1.45 -20.10 17.17
C ARG A 518 0.79 -20.87 18.31
N ARG A 519 1.57 -21.24 19.32
CA ARG A 519 1.04 -21.73 20.59
C ARG A 519 0.29 -20.60 21.30
N ARG A 520 -0.90 -20.90 21.83
CA ARG A 520 -1.62 -19.98 22.69
C ARG A 520 -0.91 -19.85 24.04
N THR A 521 -0.63 -18.62 24.42
CA THR A 521 0.01 -18.21 25.67
C THR A 521 -1.02 -17.56 26.61
N GLU A 522 -0.77 -17.60 27.92
CA GLU A 522 -1.61 -16.96 28.95
C GLU A 522 -1.14 -15.52 29.23
N ASP A 523 -0.76 -14.79 28.19
CA ASP A 523 -0.25 -13.42 28.33
C ASP A 523 -1.35 -12.46 28.81
N PRO A 524 -1.00 -11.42 29.58
CA PRO A 524 -1.95 -10.38 29.94
C PRO A 524 -2.55 -9.74 28.68
N PRO A 525 -3.85 -9.37 28.72
CA PRO A 525 -4.51 -8.80 27.56
C PRO A 525 -3.85 -7.47 27.16
N ILE A 526 -3.49 -7.35 25.89
CA ILE A 526 -3.06 -6.08 25.31
C ILE A 526 -4.32 -5.27 24.99
N MET A 527 -4.39 -4.08 25.57
CA MET A 527 -5.51 -3.17 25.42
C MET A 527 -4.99 -1.83 24.91
N PHE A 528 -5.79 -1.19 24.06
CA PHE A 528 -5.52 0.15 23.56
C PHE A 528 -6.62 1.09 24.03
N GLU A 529 -6.27 2.37 24.15
CA GLU A 529 -7.26 3.43 24.35
C GLU A 529 -8.18 3.57 23.12
N GLU A 530 -9.27 4.32 23.25
CA GLU A 530 -10.13 4.66 22.11
C GLU A 530 -9.41 5.66 21.19
N ALA A 531 -9.64 5.55 19.88
CA ALA A 531 -9.13 6.51 18.90
C ALA A 531 -9.57 7.95 19.22
N GLU A 532 -8.61 8.87 19.31
CA GLU A 532 -8.81 10.31 19.50
C GLU A 532 -8.25 11.11 18.32
N HIS A 533 -8.96 12.16 17.89
CA HIS A 533 -8.50 13.14 16.89
C HIS A 533 -8.76 14.58 17.36
N SER A 534 -8.10 15.55 16.72
CA SER A 534 -8.51 16.96 16.80
C SER A 534 -9.78 17.23 16.00
N GLU A 535 -10.33 18.44 16.14
CA GLU A 535 -11.48 18.88 15.35
C GLU A 535 -11.22 18.75 13.84
N PRO A 536 -12.21 18.32 13.04
CA PRO A 536 -12.05 18.18 11.60
C PRO A 536 -11.94 19.55 10.91
N LEU A 537 -11.25 19.60 9.75
CA LEU A 537 -11.05 20.82 8.95
C LEU A 537 -12.37 21.48 8.49
N GLY A 538 -13.46 20.72 8.38
CA GLY A 538 -14.75 21.22 7.91
C GLY A 538 -14.92 21.16 6.39
N VAL A 539 -14.27 20.20 5.71
CA VAL A 539 -14.50 19.94 4.29
C VAL A 539 -15.92 19.43 4.07
N VAL A 540 -16.62 20.02 3.10
CA VAL A 540 -17.99 19.66 2.74
C VAL A 540 -17.99 18.86 1.44
N GLN A 541 -18.79 17.80 1.39
CA GLN A 541 -19.09 17.08 0.16
C GLN A 541 -20.53 17.43 -0.25
N PRO A 542 -20.73 18.22 -1.31
CA PRO A 542 -22.06 18.56 -1.79
C PRO A 542 -22.84 17.29 -2.19
N VAL A 543 -24.13 17.26 -1.85
CA VAL A 543 -25.01 16.15 -2.26
C VAL A 543 -25.19 16.18 -3.77
N THR A 544 -24.83 15.07 -4.43
CA THR A 544 -25.13 14.84 -5.84
C THR A 544 -26.44 14.04 -5.97
N LEU A 545 -27.19 14.27 -7.05
CA LEU A 545 -28.39 13.48 -7.37
C LEU A 545 -28.05 12.24 -8.21
N ASP A 546 -26.81 12.14 -8.70
CA ASP A 546 -26.35 11.01 -9.49
C ASP A 546 -26.14 9.79 -8.60
N GLU A 547 -26.63 8.62 -9.05
CA GLU A 547 -26.35 7.37 -8.38
C GLU A 547 -24.85 7.05 -8.50
N PRO A 548 -24.18 6.70 -7.39
CA PRO A 548 -22.76 6.38 -7.44
C PRO A 548 -22.55 5.11 -8.27
N ARG A 549 -21.48 5.07 -9.09
CA ARG A 549 -21.08 3.84 -9.79
C ARG A 549 -20.85 2.71 -8.77
N PRO A 550 -21.08 1.44 -9.14
CA PRO A 550 -20.62 0.32 -8.33
C PRO A 550 -19.10 0.39 -8.13
N GLU A 551 -18.63 0.12 -6.92
CA GLU A 551 -17.18 0.07 -6.61
C GLU A 551 -16.46 -1.02 -7.39
N ARG A 552 -17.16 -2.13 -7.60
CA ARG A 552 -16.68 -3.31 -8.28
C ARG A 552 -17.83 -3.96 -9.02
N LEU A 553 -17.78 -3.97 -10.35
CA LEU A 553 -18.78 -4.61 -11.20
C LEU A 553 -18.10 -5.66 -12.08
N VAL A 554 -18.58 -6.90 -12.00
CA VAL A 554 -18.10 -8.00 -12.85
C VAL A 554 -19.14 -8.27 -13.93
N VAL A 555 -18.69 -8.22 -15.19
CA VAL A 555 -19.52 -8.46 -16.38
C VAL A 555 -18.95 -9.63 -17.17
N ARG A 556 -19.82 -10.56 -17.59
CA ARG A 556 -19.48 -11.64 -18.52
C ARG A 556 -20.33 -11.55 -19.77
N ASP A 557 -19.70 -11.28 -20.91
CA ASP A 557 -20.33 -11.45 -22.21
C ASP A 557 -20.22 -12.92 -22.63
N VAL A 558 -21.27 -13.69 -22.36
CA VAL A 558 -21.31 -15.14 -22.61
C VAL A 558 -21.13 -15.49 -24.08
N ALA A 559 -21.61 -14.64 -24.99
CA ALA A 559 -21.53 -14.92 -26.43
C ALA A 559 -20.11 -14.69 -26.97
N LYS A 560 -19.39 -13.72 -26.41
CA LYS A 560 -18.00 -13.42 -26.79
C LYS A 560 -16.97 -14.23 -26.00
N GLY A 561 -17.32 -14.71 -24.80
CA GLY A 561 -16.35 -15.28 -23.87
C GLY A 561 -15.50 -14.23 -23.18
N GLU A 562 -15.98 -12.99 -23.09
CA GLU A 562 -15.26 -11.87 -22.48
C GLU A 562 -15.67 -11.67 -21.02
N TRP A 563 -14.68 -11.50 -20.15
CA TRP A 563 -14.85 -11.06 -18.78
C TRP A 563 -14.33 -9.64 -18.63
N ARG A 564 -15.09 -8.80 -17.94
CA ARG A 564 -14.73 -7.43 -17.62
C ARG A 564 -14.96 -7.15 -16.15
N LEU A 565 -13.95 -6.60 -15.49
CA LEU A 565 -14.06 -5.98 -14.18
C LEU A 565 -14.02 -4.47 -14.37
N GLU A 566 -15.03 -3.77 -13.88
CA GLU A 566 -15.06 -2.31 -13.77
C GLU A 566 -14.90 -1.94 -12.29
N THR A 567 -14.01 -0.99 -12.00
CA THR A 567 -13.79 -0.49 -10.63
C THR A 567 -13.89 1.02 -10.57
N ASP A 568 -14.67 1.50 -9.62
CA ASP A 568 -14.63 2.89 -9.16
C ASP A 568 -13.79 2.90 -7.89
N PRO A 569 -12.59 3.52 -7.89
CA PRO A 569 -11.70 3.47 -6.75
C PRO A 569 -12.17 4.36 -5.59
N ARG A 570 -13.37 4.97 -5.69
CA ARG A 570 -14.00 5.89 -4.73
C ARG A 570 -13.19 7.14 -4.43
N HIS A 571 -12.37 7.55 -5.39
CA HIS A 571 -11.74 8.89 -5.36
C HIS A 571 -12.70 9.98 -5.86
N GLY A 572 -13.85 9.59 -6.43
CA GLY A 572 -14.78 10.48 -7.09
C GLY A 572 -15.56 11.43 -6.18
N GLY A 573 -16.11 12.49 -6.78
CA GLY A 573 -16.98 13.47 -6.12
C GLY A 573 -16.31 14.81 -5.86
N THR A 574 -17.13 15.77 -5.44
CA THR A 574 -16.71 17.15 -5.16
C THR A 574 -16.45 17.34 -3.66
N ARG A 575 -15.32 17.97 -3.33
CA ARG A 575 -14.95 18.42 -2.00
C ARG A 575 -14.79 19.94 -2.02
N VAL A 576 -15.42 20.62 -1.06
CA VAL A 576 -15.33 22.06 -0.87
C VAL A 576 -14.61 22.32 0.44
N TYR A 577 -13.47 23.00 0.35
CA TYR A 577 -12.60 23.31 1.49
C TYR A 577 -12.99 24.66 2.12
N PRO A 578 -12.69 24.87 3.41
CA PRO A 578 -13.04 26.12 4.11
C PRO A 578 -12.42 27.37 3.50
N ASP A 579 -11.30 27.24 2.79
CA ASP A 579 -10.61 28.32 2.10
C ASP A 579 -11.20 28.64 0.72
N GLY A 580 -12.31 28.00 0.35
CA GLY A 580 -13.02 28.20 -0.92
C GLY A 580 -12.51 27.37 -2.09
N LEU A 581 -11.52 26.48 -1.90
CA LEU A 581 -11.13 25.53 -2.94
C LEU A 581 -12.22 24.49 -3.17
N GLU A 582 -12.55 24.24 -4.43
CA GLU A 582 -13.40 23.15 -4.88
C GLU A 582 -12.56 22.16 -5.68
N VAL A 583 -12.55 20.90 -5.25
CA VAL A 583 -11.87 19.81 -5.97
C VAL A 583 -12.90 18.77 -6.36
N THR A 584 -13.05 18.52 -7.66
CA THR A 584 -13.87 17.44 -8.18
C THR A 584 -12.96 16.40 -8.82
N GLU A 585 -13.13 15.15 -8.43
CA GLU A 585 -12.40 14.03 -9.03
C GLU A 585 -13.40 13.01 -9.58
N ASP A 586 -12.99 12.27 -10.60
CA ASP A 586 -13.68 11.09 -11.12
C ASP A 586 -12.63 10.12 -11.66
N ALA A 587 -12.80 8.83 -11.40
CA ALA A 587 -11.89 7.81 -11.89
C ALA A 587 -12.62 6.51 -12.21
N GLU A 588 -12.25 5.87 -13.30
CA GLU A 588 -12.74 4.56 -13.70
C GLU A 588 -11.58 3.69 -14.16
N GLU A 589 -11.58 2.44 -13.69
CA GLU A 589 -10.62 1.43 -14.06
C GLU A 589 -11.34 0.23 -14.67
N THR A 590 -10.75 -0.40 -15.67
CA THR A 590 -11.34 -1.54 -16.36
C THR A 590 -10.30 -2.59 -16.70
N TYR A 591 -10.61 -3.85 -16.40
CA TYR A 591 -9.77 -5.01 -16.68
C TYR A 591 -10.56 -5.98 -17.54
N THR A 592 -10.09 -6.29 -18.74
CA THR A 592 -10.76 -7.20 -19.68
C THR A 592 -9.89 -8.39 -20.06
N ILE A 593 -10.49 -9.56 -20.22
CA ILE A 593 -9.83 -10.76 -20.73
C ILE A 593 -10.84 -11.71 -21.40
N GLN A 594 -10.40 -12.45 -22.41
CA GLN A 594 -11.13 -13.56 -23.03
C GLN A 594 -10.81 -14.87 -22.31
N GLU A 595 -11.81 -15.74 -22.14
CA GLU A 595 -11.72 -16.98 -21.34
C GLU A 595 -10.53 -17.89 -21.70
N ASP A 596 -10.16 -17.93 -22.99
CA ASP A 596 -9.17 -18.86 -23.55
C ASP A 596 -7.95 -18.16 -24.20
N ASP A 597 -7.85 -16.83 -24.09
CA ASP A 597 -6.74 -16.07 -24.71
C ASP A 597 -6.01 -15.19 -23.67
N PRO A 598 -4.86 -15.64 -23.13
CA PRO A 598 -4.09 -14.85 -22.18
C PRO A 598 -3.54 -13.53 -22.76
N LEU A 599 -3.43 -13.39 -24.09
CA LEU A 599 -2.94 -12.18 -24.75
C LEU A 599 -4.03 -11.12 -24.94
N SER A 600 -5.29 -11.48 -24.70
CA SER A 600 -6.40 -10.53 -24.72
C SER A 600 -6.48 -9.63 -23.49
N ALA A 601 -5.66 -9.92 -22.46
CA ALA A 601 -5.58 -9.15 -21.22
C ALA A 601 -5.32 -7.67 -21.50
N ARG A 602 -6.15 -6.81 -20.91
CA ARG A 602 -6.05 -5.36 -21.06
C ARG A 602 -6.52 -4.64 -19.82
N THR A 603 -5.81 -3.59 -19.45
CA THR A 603 -6.15 -2.70 -18.33
C THR A 603 -6.30 -1.28 -18.87
N ARG A 604 -7.30 -0.55 -18.35
CA ARG A 604 -7.58 0.84 -18.70
C ARG A 604 -7.86 1.64 -17.44
N SER A 605 -7.42 2.88 -17.43
CA SER A 605 -7.74 3.85 -16.39
C SER A 605 -8.02 5.21 -17.00
N GLN A 606 -9.06 5.87 -16.50
CA GLN A 606 -9.43 7.22 -16.88
C GLN A 606 -9.58 8.05 -15.60
N TRP A 607 -9.03 9.26 -15.61
CA TRP A 607 -9.16 10.22 -14.51
C TRP A 607 -9.60 11.57 -15.03
N THR A 608 -10.50 12.21 -14.30
CA THR A 608 -10.81 13.63 -14.43
C THR A 608 -10.60 14.29 -13.07
N ILE A 609 -9.83 15.37 -13.03
CA ILE A 609 -9.62 16.18 -11.84
C ILE A 609 -9.89 17.63 -12.21
N ARG A 610 -10.75 18.31 -11.46
CA ARG A 610 -10.99 19.75 -11.61
C ARG A 610 -10.65 20.45 -10.29
N LEU A 611 -9.84 21.50 -10.37
CA LEU A 611 -9.54 22.40 -9.26
C LEU A 611 -10.13 23.77 -9.60
N HIS A 612 -11.02 24.26 -8.75
CA HIS A 612 -11.75 25.50 -8.99
C HIS A 612 -11.75 26.38 -7.74
N ARG A 613 -11.47 27.67 -7.93
CA ARG A 613 -11.71 28.72 -6.93
C ARG A 613 -12.64 29.77 -7.53
N PRO A 614 -13.80 30.04 -6.90
CA PRO A 614 -14.70 31.09 -7.37
C PRO A 614 -14.04 32.47 -7.22
N GLU A 615 -14.37 33.37 -8.13
CA GLU A 615 -13.92 34.77 -8.05
C GLU A 615 -14.51 35.41 -6.79
N THR A 616 -13.64 35.90 -5.92
CA THR A 616 -14.02 36.69 -4.73
C THR A 616 -13.23 38.00 -4.72
N ALA A 617 -13.56 38.91 -3.80
CA ALA A 617 -12.79 40.15 -3.65
C ALA A 617 -11.30 39.92 -3.29
N GLU A 618 -10.94 38.71 -2.85
CA GLU A 618 -9.64 38.35 -2.27
C GLU A 618 -8.93 37.23 -3.05
N ALA A 619 -9.59 36.56 -4.02
CA ALA A 619 -9.04 35.41 -4.74
C ALA A 619 -9.18 35.53 -6.27
N VAL A 620 -8.12 35.18 -6.99
CA VAL A 620 -8.09 35.10 -8.45
C VAL A 620 -8.97 33.94 -8.92
N LYS A 621 -9.79 34.17 -9.94
CA LYS A 621 -10.55 33.10 -10.60
C LYS A 621 -9.57 32.05 -11.13
N TRP A 622 -9.75 30.80 -10.72
CA TRP A 622 -8.90 29.69 -11.11
C TRP A 622 -9.79 28.48 -11.42
N ASP A 623 -9.67 27.90 -12.60
CA ASP A 623 -10.50 26.78 -13.05
C ASP A 623 -9.70 25.85 -13.96
N VAL A 624 -9.01 24.89 -13.36
CA VAL A 624 -8.17 23.95 -14.09
C VAL A 624 -8.83 22.58 -14.13
N LYS A 625 -8.79 21.94 -15.30
CA LYS A 625 -9.18 20.54 -15.47
C LYS A 625 -8.01 19.73 -16.01
N ILE A 626 -7.81 18.54 -15.45
CA ILE A 626 -6.87 17.52 -15.91
C ILE A 626 -7.67 16.29 -16.30
N GLU A 627 -7.46 15.80 -17.51
CA GLU A 627 -7.98 14.54 -18.00
C GLU A 627 -6.81 13.64 -18.37
N THR A 628 -6.80 12.43 -17.84
CA THR A 628 -5.79 11.44 -18.20
C THR A 628 -6.42 10.12 -18.63
N ARG A 629 -5.83 9.48 -19.63
CA ARG A 629 -6.19 8.14 -20.07
C ARG A 629 -4.93 7.29 -20.11
N SER A 630 -5.01 6.09 -19.55
CA SER A 630 -3.91 5.12 -19.57
C SER A 630 -4.42 3.73 -19.94
N GLU A 631 -3.62 2.97 -20.68
CA GLU A 631 -3.96 1.62 -21.15
C GLU A 631 -2.71 0.73 -21.27
N ILE A 632 -2.82 -0.52 -20.81
CA ILE A 632 -1.83 -1.57 -21.05
C ILE A 632 -2.50 -2.76 -21.71
N SER A 633 -1.83 -3.33 -22.70
CA SER A 633 -2.10 -4.67 -23.24
C SER A 633 -0.78 -5.37 -23.53
N ALA A 634 -0.81 -6.62 -24.00
CA ALA A 634 0.40 -7.34 -24.34
C ALA A 634 0.20 -8.24 -25.57
N ASP A 635 1.25 -8.42 -26.35
CA ASP A 635 1.39 -9.54 -27.28
C ASP A 635 2.36 -10.58 -26.71
N GLU A 636 2.76 -11.56 -27.53
CA GLU A 636 3.69 -12.62 -27.10
C GLU A 636 5.05 -12.07 -26.62
N THR A 637 5.48 -10.93 -27.16
CA THR A 637 6.85 -10.42 -27.03
C THR A 637 6.95 -9.14 -26.22
N ASP A 638 5.89 -8.33 -26.18
CA ASP A 638 5.94 -6.98 -25.63
C ASP A 638 4.64 -6.57 -24.92
N PHE A 639 4.78 -5.74 -23.90
CA PHE A 639 3.73 -4.88 -23.40
C PHE A 639 3.56 -3.67 -24.33
N LEU A 640 2.31 -3.30 -24.57
CA LEU A 640 1.89 -2.13 -25.35
C LEU A 640 1.24 -1.14 -24.39
N THR A 641 1.85 0.03 -24.22
CA THR A 641 1.36 1.08 -23.32
C THR A 641 0.91 2.29 -24.10
N PHE A 642 -0.17 2.92 -23.63
CA PHE A 642 -0.68 4.20 -24.09
C PHE A 642 -1.01 5.05 -22.87
N ASP A 643 -0.52 6.28 -22.83
CA ASP A 643 -0.85 7.28 -21.82
C ASP A 643 -1.13 8.62 -22.48
N GLU A 644 -2.11 9.37 -21.96
CA GLU A 644 -2.49 10.69 -22.45
C GLU A 644 -2.80 11.60 -21.26
N VAL A 645 -2.36 12.86 -21.35
CA VAL A 645 -2.69 13.94 -20.42
C VAL A 645 -3.18 15.13 -21.23
N VAL A 646 -4.37 15.62 -20.91
CA VAL A 646 -4.95 16.86 -21.43
C VAL A 646 -5.24 17.76 -20.24
N CYS A 647 -4.73 18.99 -20.28
CA CYS A 647 -4.98 19.99 -19.25
C CYS A 647 -5.63 21.23 -19.85
N THR A 648 -6.64 21.77 -19.18
CA THR A 648 -7.31 23.00 -19.57
C THR A 648 -7.32 24.03 -18.45
N ASP A 649 -7.25 25.30 -18.82
CA ASP A 649 -7.57 26.44 -17.95
C ASP A 649 -8.82 27.13 -18.52
N GLY A 650 -9.92 27.08 -17.75
CA GLY A 650 -11.25 27.37 -18.25
C GLY A 650 -11.62 26.48 -19.44
N SER A 651 -11.78 27.08 -20.62
CA SER A 651 -12.09 26.36 -21.87
C SER A 651 -10.87 26.15 -22.79
N GLU A 652 -9.70 26.68 -22.44
CA GLU A 652 -8.51 26.61 -23.27
C GLU A 652 -7.67 25.39 -22.92
N ILE A 653 -7.25 24.61 -23.93
CA ILE A 653 -6.27 23.53 -23.75
C ILE A 653 -4.89 24.18 -23.65
N VAL A 654 -4.29 24.09 -22.46
CA VAL A 654 -2.96 24.65 -22.19
C VAL A 654 -1.85 23.61 -22.33
N PHE A 655 -2.19 22.32 -22.25
CA PHE A 655 -1.24 21.23 -22.45
C PHE A 655 -1.94 19.98 -22.98
N HIS A 656 -1.30 19.29 -23.92
CA HIS A 656 -1.71 17.97 -24.40
C HIS A 656 -0.47 17.15 -24.74
N ARG A 657 -0.38 15.94 -24.19
CA ARG A 657 0.68 15.00 -24.51
C ARG A 657 0.20 13.56 -24.48
N THR A 658 0.72 12.79 -25.41
CA THR A 658 0.50 11.35 -25.53
C THR A 658 1.85 10.63 -25.52
N TRP A 659 1.91 9.48 -24.87
CA TRP A 659 3.02 8.55 -24.90
C TRP A 659 2.54 7.18 -25.37
N GLU A 660 3.29 6.58 -26.28
CA GLU A 660 3.10 5.19 -26.72
C GLU A 660 4.44 4.48 -26.64
N LYS A 661 4.47 3.30 -26.01
CA LYS A 661 5.70 2.52 -25.87
C LYS A 661 5.44 1.03 -26.03
N ARG A 662 6.42 0.36 -26.65
CA ARG A 662 6.51 -1.10 -26.72
C ARG A 662 7.66 -1.54 -25.82
N ILE A 663 7.38 -2.42 -24.87
CA ILE A 663 8.34 -2.84 -23.83
C ILE A 663 8.42 -4.36 -23.80
N ALA A 664 9.60 -4.91 -24.06
CA ALA A 664 9.80 -6.35 -24.16
C ALA A 664 9.42 -7.10 -22.86
N ARG A 665 8.76 -8.26 -23.00
CA ARG A 665 8.39 -9.17 -21.91
C ARG A 665 9.55 -10.08 -21.53
N THR A 666 10.43 -9.59 -20.65
CA THR A 666 11.67 -10.26 -20.27
C THR A 666 11.50 -11.29 -19.15
N ALA A 667 10.55 -11.10 -18.25
CA ALA A 667 10.27 -12.03 -17.15
C ALA A 667 8.95 -12.79 -17.30
N GLY A 668 8.24 -12.63 -18.43
CA GLY A 668 6.91 -13.19 -18.57
C GLY A 668 6.02 -12.57 -19.61
#